data_AF-A0A7C7UUB1-F1
#
_entry.id   AF-A0A7C7UUB1-F1
#
_cell.length_a   1.000
_cell.length_b   1.000
_cell.length_c   1.000
_cell.angle_alpha   90.00
_cell.angle_beta   90.00
_cell.angle_gamma   90.00
#
_symmetry.space_group_name_H-M   'P 1'
#
loop_
_entity.id
_entity.type
_entity.pdbx_description
1 polymer ?
#
loop_
_entity_poly.entity_id
_entity_poly.type
_entity_poly.pdbx_seq_one_letter_code
_entity_poly.pdbx_strand_id
1 'polypeptide(L)'
;MRSVTPLLPKSLKVKWAITTGVWMPQADVNIGLVGHIDHGKCVSLDDFVLVNNDILTGRDLVKLVEEKGTLIKEDGGGKFYDVGFNTYCLDDKLDFVKTKAFVYLQPYRGEMIKVRTVSGRELTTTPNHPFLVNRAGKLEWVRADMLKSGDYISTLKKASLHEGLRFEGYIDDLRKDHIVIDAMRFDELKKKTKNFTEFVHCLDEEINELRVLYRLREDELANRIGITRQHLTDSFNYNGLSENVKRKIIGVFPDLPKPHLSGDVLIICPRKNSCKITSFKNAEVSADLMKWMAFVCAEDRKGKNRLRVTQKKYSGLLKEFFDISMKEFGIKFRKVGETEYEFSGRAFVQYLDKKFHIIAGTSRESPIPSWLLSVGRELQRVFLRWFVTLEGEFNRNSIVVTQANRKSIQILVLLFMNNGIRPILSSVQKYAANGTRIKREYYRLKISGKDELAKFLEKIGVEDEEVERKIARYLTDIKKRSKDPNFVIPISYSVLKELLLKLGMKVDKIGTWDGTGECRKKLIAKRKWYWALPPCRIRNTASEKMFELMLPDLEKRISKLEAILNTNEFALLKKEFGVNNSLLAMELGIGKTTLNRWRKQRQPEVLQKLKGLCNRRLHEAKRRLGELRILFSGHVFYDKVTKIEEISYNDHVVDLAVPYYNNFISGFGGIVSHNTTLTEALSGVWTDVHSEEIRRGITIRLGYADTSFMRCPECGRRSTKKKCPYCGASTEFSRRVSFVDAPGHEMLMATMISGAAIMDGAMLVIAANEPCPQPQTKEHLMALD
;
A
#
# COMPACT_ATOMS: atom_id res chain seq x y z
N MET A 1 64.58 -7.87 18.48
CA MET A 1 64.89 -9.19 19.09
C MET A 1 63.94 -9.40 20.27
N ARG A 2 63.61 -10.67 20.58
CA ARG A 2 63.26 -11.28 21.90
C ARG A 2 62.94 -10.36 23.11
N SER A 3 61.99 -10.64 24.04
CA SER A 3 60.88 -11.60 24.21
C SER A 3 60.35 -11.52 25.68
N VAL A 4 59.28 -12.24 26.04
CA VAL A 4 58.89 -12.69 27.41
C VAL A 4 58.04 -11.74 28.30
N THR A 5 56.74 -12.10 28.46
CA THR A 5 55.90 -11.93 29.68
C THR A 5 56.38 -12.88 30.78
N PRO A 6 56.24 -12.62 32.12
CA PRO A 6 54.96 -12.92 32.81
C PRO A 6 54.70 -12.24 34.20
N LEU A 7 53.64 -12.72 34.90
CA LEU A 7 53.43 -12.87 36.37
C LEU A 7 52.44 -11.96 37.14
N LEU A 8 51.40 -12.62 37.65
CA LEU A 8 50.65 -12.29 38.88
C LEU A 8 51.31 -12.95 40.11
N PRO A 9 51.10 -12.42 41.34
CA PRO A 9 50.72 -13.33 42.43
C PRO A 9 49.72 -12.81 43.50
N LYS A 10 48.72 -13.65 43.76
CA LYS A 10 47.98 -14.00 45.00
C LYS A 10 48.03 -13.13 46.30
N SER A 11 46.81 -12.79 46.74
CA SER A 11 46.16 -13.01 48.08
C SER A 11 46.44 -12.12 49.32
N LEU A 12 45.36 -11.56 49.90
CA LEU A 12 45.09 -11.58 51.35
C LEU A 12 43.59 -11.41 51.71
N LYS A 13 43.24 -11.64 53.00
CA LYS A 13 41.88 -11.82 53.58
C LYS A 13 41.70 -10.97 54.85
N VAL A 14 40.52 -10.62 55.41
CA VAL A 14 39.07 -10.64 55.04
C VAL A 14 38.33 -9.81 56.11
N LYS A 15 37.21 -9.13 55.81
CA LYS A 15 36.12 -8.89 56.80
C LYS A 15 34.77 -8.62 56.14
N TRP A 16 33.69 -9.07 56.81
CA TRP A 16 32.32 -9.14 56.28
C TRP A 16 31.40 -8.06 56.85
N ALA A 17 30.40 -7.66 56.07
CA ALA A 17 29.07 -7.28 56.56
C ALA A 17 28.03 -7.79 55.56
N ILE A 18 26.96 -8.42 56.05
CA ILE A 18 25.94 -9.08 55.22
C ILE A 18 24.75 -8.14 55.05
N THR A 19 24.38 -7.88 53.80
CA THR A 19 23.01 -7.53 53.41
C THR A 19 22.66 -8.31 52.15
N THR A 20 21.48 -8.93 52.15
CA THR A 20 21.08 -9.98 51.20
C THR A 20 20.92 -9.44 49.77
N GLY A 21 21.81 -9.89 48.88
CA GLY A 21 21.68 -9.74 47.42
C GLY A 21 22.56 -10.75 46.70
N VAL A 22 21.96 -11.62 45.88
CA VAL A 22 22.70 -12.62 45.09
C VAL A 22 23.42 -11.91 43.94
N TRP A 23 24.71 -11.63 44.11
CA TRP A 23 25.58 -11.20 43.02
C TRP A 23 26.01 -12.40 42.17
N MET A 24 25.25 -12.70 41.12
CA MET A 24 25.80 -13.44 39.98
C MET A 24 26.80 -12.53 39.25
N PRO A 25 27.98 -13.03 38.85
CA PRO A 25 28.89 -12.28 38.00
C PRO A 25 28.23 -12.07 36.63
N GLN A 26 27.82 -10.84 36.32
CA GLN A 26 27.27 -10.52 35.01
C GLN A 26 28.41 -10.46 33.98
N ALA A 27 28.53 -11.52 33.19
CA ALA A 27 29.40 -11.53 32.01
C ALA A 27 28.81 -10.63 30.90
N ASP A 28 29.69 -9.83 30.30
CA ASP A 28 29.61 -9.27 28.95
C ASP A 28 28.32 -8.50 28.56
N VAL A 29 27.97 -7.45 29.31
CA VAL A 29 27.04 -6.42 28.82
C VAL A 29 27.78 -5.53 27.81
N ASN A 30 27.60 -5.81 26.52
CA ASN A 30 28.14 -4.98 25.46
C ASN A 30 27.23 -3.76 25.28
N ILE A 31 27.74 -2.55 25.50
CA ILE A 31 26.98 -1.31 25.30
C ILE A 31 27.25 -0.77 23.89
N GLY A 32 26.20 -0.40 23.16
CA GLY A 32 26.30 0.14 21.79
C GLY A 32 25.57 1.47 21.67
N LEU A 33 26.30 2.54 21.33
CA LEU A 33 25.69 3.84 21.06
C LEU A 33 24.98 3.80 19.69
N VAL A 34 23.68 4.10 19.65
CA VAL A 34 22.89 4.20 18.41
C VAL A 34 22.17 5.53 18.42
N GLY A 35 22.65 6.51 17.63
CA GLY A 35 21.90 7.76 17.45
C GLY A 35 20.60 7.47 16.69
N HIS A 36 19.46 7.59 17.36
CA HIS A 36 18.17 7.28 16.76
C HIS A 36 17.66 8.42 15.88
N ILE A 37 17.06 8.07 14.73
CA ILE A 37 16.63 9.03 13.70
C ILE A 37 15.12 9.31 13.76
N ASP A 38 14.82 10.54 14.19
CA ASP A 38 13.58 11.35 14.18
C ASP A 38 12.30 10.86 14.84
N HIS A 39 11.83 11.67 15.79
CA HIS A 39 10.43 11.77 16.20
C HIS A 39 9.58 12.57 15.22
N GLY A 40 8.27 12.29 15.20
CA GLY A 40 7.29 13.08 14.47
C GLY A 40 7.27 12.82 12.97
N LYS A 41 7.19 11.55 12.55
CA LYS A 41 6.95 11.14 11.15
C LYS A 41 5.47 10.79 10.90
N CYS A 42 4.53 11.56 11.43
CA CYS A 42 3.11 11.18 11.43
C CYS A 42 2.30 11.79 10.26
N VAL A 43 1.17 11.15 9.97
CA VAL A 43 0.18 11.54 8.95
C VAL A 43 -1.11 12.04 9.63
N SER A 44 -1.84 12.95 8.98
CA SER A 44 -3.13 13.45 9.46
C SER A 44 -4.21 12.37 9.52
N LEU A 45 -5.12 12.45 10.50
CA LEU A 45 -6.24 11.52 10.62
C LEU A 45 -7.20 11.54 9.43
N ASP A 46 -7.24 12.65 8.68
CA ASP A 46 -8.11 12.81 7.51
C ASP A 46 -7.49 12.23 6.22
N ASP A 47 -6.23 11.80 6.24
CA ASP A 47 -5.60 11.13 5.11
C ASP A 47 -5.71 9.60 5.17
N PHE A 48 -5.58 9.00 4.00
CA PHE A 48 -5.80 7.57 3.79
C PHE A 48 -4.54 6.75 4.09
N VAL A 49 -4.75 5.50 4.49
CA VAL A 49 -3.71 4.50 4.72
C VAL A 49 -4.19 3.15 4.17
N LEU A 50 -3.32 2.42 3.47
CA LEU A 50 -3.66 1.18 2.77
C LEU A 50 -3.37 -0.06 3.65
N VAL A 51 -4.41 -0.67 4.21
CA VAL A 51 -4.29 -1.79 5.18
C VAL A 51 -5.27 -2.92 4.85
N ASN A 52 -4.84 -4.18 4.92
CA ASN A 52 -5.68 -5.38 4.67
C ASN A 52 -6.49 -5.37 3.34
N ASN A 53 -5.98 -4.72 2.28
CA ASN A 53 -6.70 -4.44 1.01
C ASN A 53 -7.88 -3.46 1.14
N ASP A 54 -8.08 -2.83 2.30
CA ASP A 54 -8.95 -1.68 2.49
C ASP A 54 -8.13 -0.38 2.48
N ILE A 55 -8.84 0.74 2.34
CA ILE A 55 -8.31 2.08 2.46
C ILE A 55 -9.02 2.76 3.64
N LEU A 56 -8.35 2.81 4.78
CA LEU A 56 -8.88 3.43 5.99
C LEU A 56 -8.37 4.87 6.09
N THR A 57 -9.18 5.79 6.60
CA THR A 57 -8.63 7.06 7.11
C THR A 57 -7.96 6.82 8.45
N GLY A 58 -7.11 7.73 8.92
CA GLY A 58 -6.64 7.68 10.30
C GLY A 58 -7.79 7.68 11.32
N ARG A 59 -8.91 8.39 11.05
CA ARG A 59 -10.13 8.31 11.88
C ARG A 59 -10.77 6.92 11.90
N ASP A 60 -10.69 6.17 10.80
CA ASP A 60 -11.17 4.78 10.75
C ASP A 60 -10.19 3.83 11.46
N LEU A 61 -8.88 4.10 11.41
CA LEU A 61 -7.88 3.36 12.19
C LEU A 61 -8.07 3.56 13.70
N VAL A 62 -8.42 4.76 14.17
CA VAL A 62 -8.75 5.01 15.59
C VAL A 62 -9.93 4.13 16.04
N LYS A 63 -11.02 4.07 15.27
CA LYS A 63 -12.15 3.16 15.58
C LYS A 63 -11.74 1.69 15.59
N LEU A 64 -10.90 1.27 14.64
CA LEU A 64 -10.42 -0.10 14.57
C LEU A 64 -9.53 -0.46 15.78
N VAL A 65 -8.76 0.52 16.27
CA VAL A 65 -8.01 0.43 17.54
C VAL A 65 -8.94 0.35 18.74
N GLU A 66 -10.03 1.12 18.79
CA GLU A 66 -11.04 1.05 19.86
C GLU A 66 -11.78 -0.31 19.87
N GLU A 67 -12.08 -0.88 18.70
CA GLU A 67 -12.80 -2.16 18.58
C GLU A 67 -11.92 -3.40 18.83
N LYS A 68 -10.65 -3.37 18.41
CA LYS A 68 -9.79 -4.58 18.32
C LYS A 68 -8.32 -4.35 18.71
N GLY A 69 -7.93 -3.14 19.05
CA GLY A 69 -6.54 -2.78 19.36
C GLY A 69 -6.11 -3.30 20.73
N THR A 70 -5.05 -4.09 20.75
CA THR A 70 -4.33 -4.43 21.99
C THR A 70 -3.26 -3.38 22.22
N LEU A 71 -3.39 -2.59 23.29
CA LEU A 71 -2.36 -1.62 23.70
C LEU A 71 -1.09 -2.38 24.08
N ILE A 72 0.01 -2.11 23.37
CA ILE A 72 1.34 -2.63 23.69
C ILE A 72 2.06 -1.71 24.68
N LYS A 73 2.07 -0.40 24.39
CA LYS A 73 2.77 0.62 25.17
C LYS A 73 2.05 1.97 25.08
N GLU A 74 2.13 2.74 26.16
CA GLU A 74 1.79 4.17 26.21
C GLU A 74 3.03 4.93 26.70
N ASP A 75 3.40 6.02 26.02
CA ASP A 75 4.60 6.81 26.32
C ASP A 75 4.46 8.26 25.85
N GLY A 76 4.85 9.23 26.68
CA GLY A 76 4.79 10.66 26.34
C GLY A 76 3.43 11.21 25.88
N GLY A 77 2.33 10.49 26.14
CA GLY A 77 0.98 10.78 25.61
C GLY A 77 0.66 10.14 24.24
N GLY A 78 1.63 9.48 23.60
CA GLY A 78 1.42 8.60 22.46
C GLY A 78 1.08 7.16 22.89
N LYS A 79 0.33 6.44 22.06
CA LYS A 79 -0.17 5.09 22.34
C LYS A 79 0.09 4.16 21.15
N PHE A 80 0.60 2.97 21.44
CA PHE A 80 1.04 1.99 20.46
C PHE A 80 0.21 0.71 20.54
N TYR A 81 -0.39 0.29 19.41
CA TYR A 81 -1.40 -0.77 19.36
C TYR A 81 -1.08 -1.86 18.35
N ASP A 82 -1.25 -3.13 18.77
CA ASP A 82 -1.42 -4.26 17.87
C ASP A 82 -2.90 -4.39 17.49
N VAL A 83 -3.21 -4.20 16.21
CA VAL A 83 -4.57 -4.33 15.65
C VAL A 83 -4.68 -5.59 14.79
N GLY A 84 -3.61 -6.39 14.68
CA GLY A 84 -3.61 -7.65 13.93
C GLY A 84 -3.73 -7.51 12.41
N PHE A 85 -3.51 -6.33 11.82
CA PHE A 85 -3.57 -6.12 10.37
C PHE A 85 -2.21 -6.11 9.68
N ASN A 86 -2.25 -6.30 8.36
CA ASN A 86 -1.12 -6.13 7.46
C ASN A 86 -1.25 -4.83 6.67
N THR A 87 -0.14 -4.13 6.45
CA THR A 87 -0.03 -2.98 5.55
C THR A 87 0.76 -3.33 4.30
N TYR A 88 0.80 -2.40 3.35
CA TYR A 88 1.61 -2.47 2.15
C TYR A 88 2.77 -1.49 2.18
N CYS A 89 3.95 -2.00 1.82
CA CYS A 89 5.23 -1.32 1.85
C CYS A 89 6.03 -1.65 0.59
N LEU A 90 7.21 -1.05 0.45
CA LEU A 90 8.16 -1.26 -0.63
C LEU A 90 9.47 -1.83 -0.09
N ASP A 91 10.08 -2.77 -0.82
CA ASP A 91 11.45 -3.24 -0.55
C ASP A 91 12.52 -2.28 -1.14
N ASP A 92 13.80 -2.61 -0.95
CA ASP A 92 14.94 -1.84 -1.49
C ASP A 92 14.95 -1.69 -3.02
N LYS A 93 14.16 -2.49 -3.75
CA LYS A 93 14.01 -2.42 -5.21
C LYS A 93 12.76 -1.64 -5.63
N LEU A 94 12.00 -1.12 -4.67
CA LEU A 94 10.68 -0.54 -4.83
C LEU A 94 9.66 -1.53 -5.39
N ASP A 95 9.77 -2.80 -4.99
CA ASP A 95 8.75 -3.84 -5.23
C ASP A 95 7.78 -3.95 -4.04
N PHE A 96 6.52 -4.27 -4.34
CA PHE A 96 5.40 -4.18 -3.41
C PHE A 96 5.33 -5.39 -2.48
N VAL A 97 5.43 -5.16 -1.17
CA VAL A 97 5.45 -6.20 -0.13
C VAL A 97 4.34 -5.96 0.90
N LYS A 98 3.73 -7.05 1.37
CA LYS A 98 2.74 -7.05 2.45
C LYS A 98 3.42 -7.53 3.74
N THR A 99 3.22 -6.82 4.84
CA THR A 99 3.78 -7.19 6.16
C THR A 99 2.86 -6.73 7.29
N LYS A 100 3.02 -7.29 8.49
CA LYS A 100 2.28 -6.86 9.68
C LYS A 100 2.64 -5.41 10.02
N ALA A 101 1.64 -4.62 10.43
CA ALA A 101 1.84 -3.28 10.94
C ALA A 101 1.16 -3.08 12.30
N PHE A 102 1.64 -2.07 13.02
CA PHE A 102 1.10 -1.59 14.29
C PHE A 102 0.69 -0.12 14.12
N VAL A 103 -0.21 0.36 14.98
CA VAL A 103 -0.70 1.74 14.93
C VAL A 103 -0.08 2.53 16.08
N TYR A 104 0.56 3.65 15.75
CA TYR A 104 0.95 4.68 16.72
C TYR A 104 -0.02 5.85 16.61
N LEU A 105 -0.61 6.26 17.74
CA LEU A 105 -1.51 7.41 17.85
C LEU A 105 -0.92 8.42 18.83
N GLN A 106 -0.82 9.68 18.44
CA GLN A 106 -0.27 10.74 19.29
C GLN A 106 -1.10 12.03 19.16
N PRO A 107 -1.43 12.73 20.26
CA PRO A 107 -2.03 14.06 20.18
C PRO A 107 -1.00 15.06 19.64
N TYR A 108 -1.35 15.82 18.59
CA TYR A 108 -0.45 16.78 17.96
C TYR A 108 -1.04 18.19 17.95
N ARG A 109 -0.21 19.17 18.30
CA ARG A 109 -0.53 20.59 18.23
C ARG A 109 0.63 21.34 17.62
N GLY A 110 0.45 21.83 16.41
CA GLY A 110 1.51 22.47 15.65
C GLY A 110 1.16 22.65 14.18
N GLU A 111 2.17 22.94 13.38
CA GLU A 111 2.03 23.11 11.94
C GLU A 111 2.26 21.78 11.23
N MET A 112 1.38 21.44 10.29
CA MET A 112 1.54 20.32 9.38
C MET A 112 1.74 20.84 7.96
N ILE A 113 2.44 20.06 7.14
CA ILE A 113 2.73 20.38 5.75
C ILE A 113 1.83 19.54 4.86
N LYS A 114 0.99 20.21 4.06
CA LYS A 114 0.17 19.60 3.02
C LYS A 114 0.87 19.72 1.68
N VAL A 115 1.30 18.58 1.14
CA VAL A 115 1.95 18.47 -0.16
C VAL A 115 0.92 18.11 -1.22
N ARG A 116 0.93 18.77 -2.38
CA ARG A 116 0.06 18.46 -3.53
C ARG A 116 0.85 18.37 -4.83
N THR A 117 0.50 17.39 -5.66
CA THR A 117 1.19 17.09 -6.94
C THR A 117 0.45 17.56 -8.19
N VAL A 118 1.11 17.47 -9.35
CA VAL A 118 0.51 17.78 -10.67
C VAL A 118 -0.57 16.80 -11.07
N SER A 119 -0.50 15.53 -10.63
CA SER A 119 -1.58 14.57 -10.82
C SER A 119 -2.72 14.72 -9.80
N GLY A 120 -2.67 15.72 -8.92
CA GLY A 120 -3.71 16.03 -7.93
C GLY A 120 -3.71 15.13 -6.70
N ARG A 121 -2.61 14.44 -6.44
CA ARG A 121 -2.40 13.64 -5.23
C ARG A 121 -2.02 14.56 -4.09
N GLU A 122 -2.39 14.19 -2.88
CA GLU A 122 -2.13 14.99 -1.68
C GLU A 122 -1.87 14.13 -0.45
N LEU A 123 -0.99 14.61 0.42
CA LEU A 123 -0.69 14.04 1.73
C LEU A 123 -0.37 15.18 2.71
N THR A 124 -0.85 15.03 3.94
CA THR A 124 -0.72 15.99 5.02
C THR A 124 0.08 15.34 6.16
N THR A 125 1.29 15.85 6.42
CA THR A 125 2.22 15.24 7.38
C THR A 125 2.77 16.26 8.35
N THR A 126 3.38 15.77 9.43
CA THR A 126 4.28 16.58 10.25
C THR A 126 5.51 17.05 9.44
N PRO A 127 6.20 18.15 9.83
CA PRO A 127 7.32 18.71 9.07
C PRO A 127 8.51 17.74 8.89
N ASN A 128 8.77 16.90 9.90
CA ASN A 128 9.87 15.91 9.87
C ASN A 128 9.57 14.67 8.99
N HIS A 129 8.34 14.49 8.49
CA HIS A 129 7.97 13.27 7.76
C HIS A 129 8.73 13.16 6.42
N PRO A 130 9.49 12.07 6.15
CA PRO A 130 10.23 11.90 4.91
C PRO A 130 9.35 11.41 3.75
N PHE A 131 9.51 12.05 2.61
CA PHE A 131 9.01 11.62 1.31
C PHE A 131 10.16 11.02 0.50
N LEU A 132 9.90 9.92 -0.23
CA LEU A 132 10.90 9.36 -1.16
C LEU A 132 10.93 10.20 -2.46
N VAL A 133 11.93 11.06 -2.60
CA VAL A 133 12.07 12.00 -3.74
C VAL A 133 13.06 11.47 -4.77
N ASN A 134 12.72 11.63 -6.06
CA ASN A 134 13.67 11.45 -7.16
C ASN A 134 14.19 12.81 -7.66
N ARG A 135 15.43 13.15 -7.29
CA ARG A 135 16.15 14.31 -7.83
C ARG A 135 17.06 13.88 -8.98
N ALA A 136 16.55 14.00 -10.20
CA ALA A 136 17.28 13.81 -11.46
C ALA A 136 18.05 12.47 -11.58
N GLY A 137 17.46 11.39 -11.06
CA GLY A 137 17.98 10.02 -11.13
C GLY A 137 18.63 9.52 -9.83
N LYS A 138 18.61 10.32 -8.75
CA LYS A 138 18.96 9.89 -7.40
C LYS A 138 17.70 9.82 -6.56
N LEU A 139 17.48 8.69 -5.88
CA LEU A 139 16.45 8.54 -4.87
C LEU A 139 17.03 8.93 -3.50
N GLU A 140 16.28 9.74 -2.76
CA GLU A 140 16.63 10.19 -1.42
C GLU A 140 15.36 10.44 -0.60
N TRP A 141 15.41 10.14 0.69
CA TRP A 141 14.35 10.52 1.63
C TRP A 141 14.55 11.97 2.03
N VAL A 142 13.53 12.80 1.82
CA VAL A 142 13.57 14.25 2.08
C VAL A 142 12.40 14.59 2.99
N ARG A 143 12.68 15.26 4.13
CA ARG A 143 11.67 15.76 5.06
C ARG A 143 10.68 16.70 4.37
N ALA A 144 9.44 16.74 4.85
CA ALA A 144 8.35 17.54 4.29
C ALA A 144 8.69 19.04 4.20
N ASP A 145 9.39 19.58 5.21
CA ASP A 145 9.85 20.98 5.26
C ASP A 145 10.99 21.29 4.28
N MET A 146 11.76 20.28 3.88
CA MET A 146 12.85 20.39 2.91
C MET A 146 12.42 20.09 1.47
N LEU A 147 11.14 19.81 1.22
CA LEU A 147 10.56 19.68 -0.11
C LEU A 147 10.45 21.02 -0.82
N LYS A 148 10.65 21.02 -2.14
CA LYS A 148 10.53 22.22 -2.98
C LYS A 148 9.50 22.00 -4.08
N SER A 149 8.77 23.04 -4.46
CA SER A 149 7.88 22.97 -5.61
C SER A 149 8.69 22.59 -6.86
N GLY A 150 8.29 21.50 -7.50
CA GLY A 150 8.99 20.87 -8.61
C GLY A 150 9.91 19.70 -8.30
N ASP A 151 10.11 19.34 -7.03
CA ASP A 151 10.58 18.01 -6.65
C ASP A 151 9.59 16.94 -7.14
N TYR A 152 10.06 15.70 -7.29
CA TYR A 152 9.23 14.57 -7.72
C TYR A 152 9.14 13.53 -6.62
N ILE A 153 7.97 13.38 -6.01
CA ILE A 153 7.71 12.40 -4.94
C ILE A 153 7.30 11.05 -5.52
N SER A 154 7.67 9.98 -4.81
CA SER A 154 7.34 8.60 -5.18
C SER A 154 5.89 8.28 -4.82
N THR A 155 5.18 7.77 -5.81
CA THR A 155 3.76 7.44 -5.73
C THR A 155 3.53 6.03 -6.27
N LEU A 156 2.61 5.29 -5.67
CA LEU A 156 2.17 3.99 -6.15
C LEU A 156 1.68 4.08 -7.61
N LYS A 157 2.18 3.20 -8.47
CA LYS A 157 1.84 3.05 -9.89
C LYS A 157 0.85 1.91 -10.12
N LYS A 158 0.96 0.85 -9.32
CA LYS A 158 0.12 -0.35 -9.36
C LYS A 158 0.13 -1.03 -7.99
N ALA A 159 -1.04 -1.29 -7.42
CA ALA A 159 -1.18 -2.09 -6.22
C ALA A 159 -1.56 -3.53 -6.62
N SER A 160 -0.68 -4.51 -6.37
CA SER A 160 -1.00 -5.92 -6.69
C SER A 160 -1.82 -6.55 -5.54
N LEU A 161 -3.02 -6.05 -5.31
CA LEU A 161 -3.86 -6.32 -4.12
C LEU A 161 -4.75 -7.58 -4.21
N HIS A 162 -4.58 -8.41 -5.24
CA HIS A 162 -5.48 -9.53 -5.49
C HIS A 162 -5.21 -10.68 -4.50
N GLU A 163 -6.21 -11.00 -3.68
CA GLU A 163 -6.19 -12.11 -2.73
C GLU A 163 -7.53 -12.87 -2.80
N GLY A 164 -7.54 -14.11 -2.32
CA GLY A 164 -8.74 -14.94 -2.30
C GLY A 164 -9.80 -14.37 -1.37
N LEU A 165 -10.68 -13.52 -1.90
CA LEU A 165 -11.71 -12.83 -1.13
C LEU A 165 -12.73 -13.84 -0.56
N ARG A 166 -12.90 -13.80 0.76
CA ARG A 166 -13.95 -14.53 1.48
C ARG A 166 -14.73 -13.54 2.34
N PHE A 167 -16.05 -13.66 2.31
CA PHE A 167 -16.94 -12.96 3.23
C PHE A 167 -17.25 -13.90 4.38
N GLU A 168 -16.71 -13.62 5.56
CA GLU A 168 -16.87 -14.43 6.78
C GLU A 168 -17.59 -13.59 7.85
N GLY A 169 -18.25 -14.23 8.83
CA GLY A 169 -18.95 -13.56 9.94
C GLY A 169 -20.24 -12.78 9.59
N TYR A 170 -20.49 -12.43 8.32
CA TYR A 170 -21.67 -11.64 7.93
C TYR A 170 -23.02 -12.29 8.28
N ILE A 171 -23.09 -13.63 8.33
CA ILE A 171 -24.30 -14.36 8.75
C ILE A 171 -24.54 -14.15 10.25
N ASP A 172 -23.50 -14.21 11.07
CA ASP A 172 -23.61 -14.03 12.52
C ASP A 172 -23.90 -12.56 12.88
N ASP A 173 -23.37 -11.62 12.11
CA ASP A 173 -23.75 -10.20 12.18
C ASP A 173 -25.22 -9.97 11.80
N LEU A 174 -25.77 -10.72 10.84
CA LEU A 174 -27.20 -10.67 10.52
C LEU A 174 -28.06 -11.32 11.61
N ARG A 175 -27.60 -12.42 12.25
CA ARG A 175 -28.27 -13.14 13.34
C ARG A 175 -28.49 -12.29 14.61
N LYS A 176 -27.71 -11.22 14.79
CA LYS A 176 -27.89 -10.22 15.88
C LYS A 176 -29.24 -9.50 15.77
N ASP A 177 -29.61 -9.05 14.57
CA ASP A 177 -30.85 -8.29 14.30
C ASP A 177 -32.01 -9.18 13.81
N HIS A 178 -31.71 -10.35 13.26
CA HIS A 178 -32.64 -11.20 12.52
C HIS A 178 -32.57 -12.67 12.94
N ILE A 179 -33.63 -13.40 12.64
CA ILE A 179 -33.60 -14.86 12.51
C ILE A 179 -33.14 -15.15 11.08
N VAL A 180 -32.04 -15.90 10.92
CA VAL A 180 -31.41 -16.19 9.63
C VAL A 180 -31.27 -17.70 9.47
N ILE A 181 -31.83 -18.24 8.39
CA ILE A 181 -31.74 -19.65 8.04
C ILE A 181 -30.99 -19.76 6.71
N ASP A 182 -29.82 -20.37 6.80
CA ASP A 182 -28.95 -20.79 5.70
C ASP A 182 -29.02 -22.32 5.53
N ALA A 183 -28.33 -22.84 4.51
CA ALA A 183 -28.30 -24.27 4.22
C ALA A 183 -27.79 -25.12 5.41
N MET A 184 -26.78 -24.61 6.13
CA MET A 184 -26.23 -25.30 7.30
C MET A 184 -27.25 -25.38 8.44
N ARG A 185 -27.90 -24.27 8.79
CA ARG A 185 -28.95 -24.28 9.83
C ARG A 185 -30.18 -25.09 9.41
N PHE A 186 -30.51 -25.12 8.13
CA PHE A 186 -31.57 -25.99 7.59
C PHE A 186 -31.24 -27.48 7.82
N ASP A 187 -30.02 -27.92 7.52
CA ASP A 187 -29.62 -29.31 7.73
C ASP A 187 -29.53 -29.69 9.22
N GLU A 188 -29.14 -28.75 10.10
CA GLU A 188 -29.21 -28.93 11.56
C GLU A 188 -30.65 -29.14 12.04
N LEU A 189 -31.58 -28.23 11.67
CA LEU A 189 -33.00 -28.34 12.01
C LEU A 189 -33.62 -29.61 11.43
N LYS A 190 -33.27 -29.99 10.19
CA LYS A 190 -33.72 -31.22 9.54
C LYS A 190 -33.23 -32.48 10.27
N LYS A 191 -31.97 -32.52 10.72
CA LYS A 191 -31.44 -33.63 11.53
C LYS A 191 -32.14 -33.70 12.88
N LYS A 192 -32.26 -32.57 13.58
CA LYS A 192 -32.86 -32.52 14.93
C LYS A 192 -34.34 -32.90 14.92
N THR A 193 -35.08 -32.55 13.87
CA THR A 193 -36.51 -32.87 13.71
C THR A 193 -36.79 -34.22 13.03
N LYS A 194 -35.77 -35.07 12.87
CA LYS A 194 -35.82 -36.35 12.13
C LYS A 194 -36.48 -36.23 10.75
N ASN A 195 -36.03 -35.27 9.95
CA ASN A 195 -36.60 -34.92 8.63
C ASN A 195 -38.03 -34.34 8.72
N PHE A 196 -38.22 -33.40 9.66
CA PHE A 196 -39.48 -32.67 9.91
C PHE A 196 -40.66 -33.62 10.22
N THR A 197 -40.46 -34.55 11.14
CA THR A 197 -41.52 -35.44 11.68
C THR A 197 -41.68 -35.33 13.20
N GLU A 198 -40.63 -34.96 13.93
CA GLU A 198 -40.66 -34.83 15.39
C GLU A 198 -40.17 -33.44 15.81
N PHE A 199 -40.93 -32.75 16.65
CA PHE A 199 -40.61 -31.37 17.08
C PHE A 199 -40.50 -31.20 18.60
N VAL A 200 -40.80 -32.25 19.37
CA VAL A 200 -40.89 -32.20 20.85
C VAL A 200 -39.57 -31.80 21.51
N HIS A 201 -38.43 -32.12 20.90
CA HIS A 201 -37.09 -31.82 21.41
C HIS A 201 -36.55 -30.43 20.98
N CYS A 202 -37.39 -29.57 20.41
CA CYS A 202 -36.98 -28.22 19.97
C CYS A 202 -36.96 -27.22 21.15
N LEU A 203 -35.92 -26.41 21.19
CA LEU A 203 -35.82 -25.22 22.03
C LEU A 203 -36.72 -24.10 21.47
N ASP A 204 -37.02 -23.10 22.28
CA ASP A 204 -37.97 -22.04 21.92
C ASP A 204 -37.47 -21.19 20.75
N GLU A 205 -36.16 -20.96 20.68
CA GLU A 205 -35.49 -20.32 19.53
C GLU A 205 -35.63 -21.16 18.25
N GLU A 206 -35.46 -22.47 18.34
CA GLU A 206 -35.58 -23.40 17.20
C GLU A 206 -37.02 -23.49 16.69
N ILE A 207 -38.01 -23.37 17.58
CA ILE A 207 -39.43 -23.26 17.20
C ILE A 207 -39.69 -21.95 16.44
N ASN A 208 -39.03 -20.85 16.84
CA ASN A 208 -39.11 -19.58 16.13
C ASN A 208 -38.40 -19.64 14.75
N GLU A 209 -37.28 -20.36 14.66
CA GLU A 209 -36.61 -20.65 13.39
C GLU A 209 -37.46 -21.55 12.48
N LEU A 210 -38.06 -22.61 13.00
CA LEU A 210 -38.98 -23.46 12.24
C LEU A 210 -40.16 -22.64 11.71
N ARG A 211 -40.79 -21.79 12.52
CA ARG A 211 -41.81 -20.83 12.07
C ARG A 211 -41.32 -20.00 10.87
N VAL A 212 -40.09 -19.48 10.93
CA VAL A 212 -39.48 -18.69 9.83
C VAL A 212 -39.19 -19.56 8.60
N LEU A 213 -38.73 -20.81 8.77
CA LEU A 213 -38.48 -21.77 7.70
C LEU A 213 -39.76 -22.11 6.92
N TYR A 214 -40.85 -22.40 7.65
CA TYR A 214 -42.19 -22.65 7.13
C TYR A 214 -42.90 -21.38 6.62
N ARG A 215 -42.25 -20.20 6.66
CA ARG A 215 -42.76 -18.89 6.20
C ARG A 215 -44.00 -18.38 6.96
N LEU A 216 -44.27 -18.91 8.15
CA LEU A 216 -45.38 -18.49 9.00
C LEU A 216 -45.08 -17.13 9.65
N ARG A 217 -45.91 -16.13 9.35
CA ARG A 217 -45.83 -14.85 10.08
C ARG A 217 -46.36 -15.01 11.50
N GLU A 218 -45.94 -14.13 12.42
CA GLU A 218 -46.45 -14.15 13.79
C GLU A 218 -47.94 -13.81 13.89
N ASP A 219 -48.48 -12.97 13.01
CA ASP A 219 -49.94 -12.75 12.90
C ASP A 219 -50.68 -14.04 12.52
N GLU A 220 -50.16 -14.80 11.56
CA GLU A 220 -50.78 -16.05 11.12
C GLU A 220 -50.67 -17.15 12.18
N LEU A 221 -49.51 -17.31 12.81
CA LEU A 221 -49.30 -18.32 13.85
C LEU A 221 -50.12 -18.01 15.11
N ALA A 222 -50.17 -16.75 15.54
CA ALA A 222 -50.97 -16.32 16.69
C ALA A 222 -52.47 -16.60 16.49
N ASN A 223 -52.98 -16.33 15.28
CA ASN A 223 -54.37 -16.65 14.91
C ASN A 223 -54.62 -18.17 14.94
N ARG A 224 -53.71 -18.99 14.40
CA ARG A 224 -53.85 -20.47 14.39
C ARG A 224 -53.89 -21.08 15.80
N ILE A 225 -53.14 -20.54 16.76
CA ILE A 225 -53.07 -21.08 18.14
C ILE A 225 -54.01 -20.39 19.14
N GLY A 226 -54.72 -19.35 18.70
CA GLY A 226 -55.71 -18.62 19.48
C GLY A 226 -55.11 -17.69 20.56
N ILE A 227 -54.05 -16.95 20.24
CA ILE A 227 -53.47 -15.91 21.12
C ILE A 227 -53.28 -14.59 20.36
N THR A 228 -53.02 -13.50 21.09
CA THR A 228 -52.69 -12.23 20.43
C THR A 228 -51.27 -12.25 19.85
N ARG A 229 -51.06 -11.56 18.73
CA ARG A 229 -49.72 -11.39 18.13
C ARG A 229 -48.72 -10.84 19.15
N GLN A 230 -49.13 -9.84 19.93
CA GLN A 230 -48.25 -9.21 20.94
C GLN A 230 -47.76 -10.24 21.96
N HIS A 231 -48.65 -11.07 22.50
CA HIS A 231 -48.27 -12.14 23.43
C HIS A 231 -47.27 -13.13 22.82
N LEU A 232 -47.47 -13.52 21.55
CA LEU A 232 -46.54 -14.39 20.82
C LEU A 232 -45.16 -13.73 20.61
N THR A 233 -45.14 -12.45 20.21
CA THR A 233 -43.90 -11.67 20.04
C THR A 233 -43.16 -11.51 21.37
N ASP A 234 -43.85 -11.29 22.49
CA ASP A 234 -43.23 -11.14 23.80
C ASP A 234 -42.71 -12.47 24.36
N SER A 235 -43.42 -13.58 24.13
CA SER A 235 -42.93 -14.93 24.41
C SER A 235 -41.64 -15.26 23.63
N PHE A 236 -41.55 -14.92 22.35
CA PHE A 236 -40.36 -15.19 21.55
C PHE A 236 -39.15 -14.29 21.85
N ASN A 237 -39.35 -13.09 22.43
CA ASN A 237 -38.26 -12.12 22.66
C ASN A 237 -37.85 -11.97 24.13
N TYR A 238 -38.73 -12.26 25.09
CA TYR A 238 -38.52 -11.91 26.50
C TYR A 238 -38.92 -13.02 27.47
N ASN A 239 -40.12 -13.60 27.32
CA ASN A 239 -40.75 -14.39 28.38
C ASN A 239 -40.59 -15.92 28.22
N GLY A 240 -40.05 -16.38 27.09
CA GLY A 240 -40.08 -17.80 26.71
C GLY A 240 -41.47 -18.27 26.26
N LEU A 241 -41.52 -19.48 25.71
CA LEU A 241 -42.79 -20.15 25.37
C LEU A 241 -43.29 -20.93 26.59
N SER A 242 -44.48 -20.59 27.07
CA SER A 242 -45.15 -21.44 28.05
C SER A 242 -45.47 -22.80 27.42
N GLU A 243 -45.41 -23.86 28.23
CA GLU A 243 -45.54 -25.25 27.80
C GLU A 243 -46.83 -25.51 26.98
N ASN A 244 -47.93 -24.83 27.31
CA ASN A 244 -49.19 -24.88 26.55
C ASN A 244 -49.07 -24.22 25.16
N VAL A 245 -48.48 -23.01 25.08
CA VAL A 245 -48.24 -22.31 23.80
C VAL A 245 -47.26 -23.09 22.94
N LYS A 246 -46.21 -23.66 23.54
CA LYS A 246 -45.20 -24.50 22.88
C LYS A 246 -45.82 -25.71 22.20
N ARG A 247 -46.67 -26.47 22.91
CA ARG A 247 -47.42 -27.61 22.34
C ARG A 247 -48.35 -27.19 21.20
N LYS A 248 -49.09 -26.09 21.36
CA LYS A 248 -49.96 -25.56 20.31
C LYS A 248 -49.19 -25.20 19.03
N ILE A 249 -48.03 -24.54 19.15
CA ILE A 249 -47.19 -24.20 17.98
C ILE A 249 -46.63 -25.47 17.33
N ILE A 250 -46.12 -26.42 18.13
CA ILE A 250 -45.62 -27.71 17.64
C ILE A 250 -46.69 -28.46 16.84
N GLY A 251 -47.96 -28.43 17.29
CA GLY A 251 -49.08 -29.04 16.59
C GLY A 251 -49.38 -28.45 15.20
N VAL A 252 -48.89 -27.25 14.86
CA VAL A 252 -49.12 -26.62 13.55
C VAL A 252 -48.16 -27.13 12.47
N PHE A 253 -46.96 -27.60 12.82
CA PHE A 253 -45.94 -27.98 11.82
C PHE A 253 -46.24 -29.26 11.02
N PRO A 254 -46.83 -30.34 11.58
CA PRO A 254 -47.16 -31.55 10.82
C PRO A 254 -48.16 -31.33 9.68
N ASP A 255 -49.09 -30.39 9.84
CA ASP A 255 -50.13 -30.06 8.84
C ASP A 255 -49.61 -29.22 7.67
N LEU A 256 -48.33 -28.83 7.69
CA LEU A 256 -47.72 -27.97 6.69
C LEU A 256 -46.78 -28.75 5.76
N PRO A 257 -46.72 -28.37 4.46
CA PRO A 257 -45.83 -29.03 3.51
C PRO A 257 -44.37 -28.92 3.97
N LYS A 258 -43.63 -30.03 3.88
CA LYS A 258 -42.24 -30.09 4.36
C LYS A 258 -41.38 -29.03 3.65
N PRO A 259 -40.61 -28.22 4.40
CA PRO A 259 -39.86 -27.13 3.82
C PRO A 259 -38.68 -27.66 2.99
N HIS A 260 -38.43 -27.01 1.87
CA HIS A 260 -37.26 -27.23 1.04
C HIS A 260 -36.46 -25.93 0.90
N LEU A 261 -35.15 -26.01 1.07
CA LEU A 261 -34.22 -24.89 0.92
C LEU A 261 -33.11 -25.30 -0.05
N SER A 262 -32.93 -24.52 -1.11
CA SER A 262 -31.76 -24.63 -1.99
C SER A 262 -30.53 -24.11 -1.25
N GLY A 263 -29.36 -24.71 -1.50
CA GLY A 263 -28.11 -24.39 -0.79
C GLY A 263 -27.67 -22.93 -0.89
N ASP A 264 -28.13 -22.21 -1.92
CA ASP A 264 -27.85 -20.80 -2.18
C ASP A 264 -28.88 -19.83 -1.57
N VAL A 265 -29.95 -20.28 -0.90
CA VAL A 265 -31.04 -19.39 -0.44
C VAL A 265 -30.92 -19.08 1.05
N LEU A 266 -31.04 -17.79 1.39
CA LEU A 266 -31.20 -17.31 2.76
C LEU A 266 -32.67 -16.99 3.04
N ILE A 267 -33.17 -17.39 4.21
CA ILE A 267 -34.44 -16.91 4.77
C ILE A 267 -34.11 -15.98 5.93
N ILE A 268 -34.61 -14.74 5.88
CA ILE A 268 -34.37 -13.73 6.91
C ILE A 268 -35.69 -13.12 7.40
N CYS A 269 -35.88 -13.13 8.71
CA CYS A 269 -36.99 -12.50 9.43
C CYS A 269 -36.44 -11.54 10.50
N PRO A 270 -36.82 -10.25 10.53
CA PRO A 270 -36.41 -9.33 11.60
C PRO A 270 -36.91 -9.79 12.98
N ARG A 271 -36.03 -9.80 14.00
CA ARG A 271 -36.46 -10.10 15.38
C ARG A 271 -37.47 -9.06 15.89
N LYS A 272 -37.26 -7.79 15.53
CA LYS A 272 -38.20 -6.69 15.76
C LYS A 272 -39.08 -6.46 14.52
N ASN A 273 -40.39 -6.65 14.68
CA ASN A 273 -41.43 -6.57 13.63
C ASN A 273 -41.38 -7.69 12.57
N SER A 274 -41.47 -8.91 13.07
CA SER A 274 -41.58 -10.24 12.46
C SER A 274 -42.61 -10.49 11.32
N CYS A 275 -43.44 -9.52 10.94
CA CYS A 275 -44.47 -9.71 9.90
C CYS A 275 -43.92 -9.81 8.46
N LYS A 276 -42.61 -9.67 8.24
CA LYS A 276 -42.02 -9.73 6.89
C LYS A 276 -40.85 -10.70 6.84
N ILE A 277 -41.17 -11.96 6.54
CA ILE A 277 -40.18 -12.98 6.19
C ILE A 277 -39.78 -12.76 4.73
N THR A 278 -38.48 -12.60 4.50
CA THR A 278 -37.90 -12.44 3.17
C THR A 278 -37.00 -13.62 2.84
N SER A 279 -36.87 -13.94 1.56
CA SER A 279 -35.77 -14.77 1.09
C SER A 279 -35.21 -14.25 -0.22
N PHE A 280 -33.92 -14.47 -0.39
CA PHE A 280 -33.14 -14.11 -1.55
C PHE A 280 -31.95 -15.06 -1.63
N LYS A 281 -31.32 -15.13 -2.80
CA LYS A 281 -30.11 -15.90 -3.01
C LYS A 281 -28.87 -15.21 -2.43
N ASN A 282 -27.94 -16.01 -1.95
CA ASN A 282 -26.70 -15.63 -1.33
C ASN A 282 -25.59 -15.41 -2.37
N ALA A 283 -25.75 -14.42 -3.25
CA ALA A 283 -24.86 -14.20 -4.40
C ALA A 283 -23.36 -14.28 -4.06
N GLU A 284 -22.59 -14.91 -4.94
CA GLU A 284 -21.13 -15.00 -4.87
C GLU A 284 -20.46 -13.98 -5.81
N VAL A 285 -19.13 -13.88 -5.73
CA VAL A 285 -18.36 -12.91 -6.53
C VAL A 285 -18.25 -13.36 -7.98
N SER A 286 -19.24 -12.95 -8.78
CA SER A 286 -19.37 -13.23 -10.22
C SER A 286 -19.19 -11.96 -11.07
N ALA A 287 -19.00 -12.12 -12.38
CA ALA A 287 -19.01 -10.99 -13.33
C ALA A 287 -20.37 -10.27 -13.33
N ASP A 288 -21.47 -11.01 -13.17
CA ASP A 288 -22.81 -10.45 -13.09
C ASP A 288 -23.00 -9.65 -11.79
N LEU A 289 -22.46 -10.14 -10.66
CA LEU A 289 -22.39 -9.35 -9.44
C LEU A 289 -21.61 -8.05 -9.67
N MET A 290 -20.47 -8.05 -10.38
CA MET A 290 -19.71 -6.81 -10.66
C MET A 290 -20.52 -5.78 -11.45
N LYS A 291 -21.29 -6.21 -12.47
CA LYS A 291 -22.22 -5.36 -13.22
C LYS A 291 -23.29 -4.76 -12.31
N TRP A 292 -23.91 -5.60 -11.48
CA TRP A 292 -24.95 -5.22 -10.53
C TRP A 292 -24.43 -4.22 -9.48
N MET A 293 -23.25 -4.49 -8.90
CA MET A 293 -22.55 -3.63 -7.96
C MET A 293 -22.24 -2.27 -8.59
N ALA A 294 -21.76 -2.25 -9.84
CA ALA A 294 -21.47 -1.01 -10.56
C ALA A 294 -22.74 -0.18 -10.78
N PHE A 295 -23.85 -0.81 -11.16
CA PHE A 295 -25.14 -0.15 -11.35
C PHE A 295 -25.67 0.46 -10.04
N VAL A 296 -25.60 -0.27 -8.92
CA VAL A 296 -26.00 0.20 -7.59
C VAL A 296 -25.04 1.25 -7.02
N CYS A 297 -23.76 1.22 -7.35
CA CYS A 297 -22.82 2.25 -6.91
C CYS A 297 -22.96 3.56 -7.69
N ALA A 298 -23.48 3.51 -8.93
CA ALA A 298 -23.75 4.68 -9.76
C ALA A 298 -25.13 5.30 -9.47
N GLU A 299 -26.20 4.55 -9.67
CA GLU A 299 -27.55 5.08 -9.92
C GLU A 299 -28.51 5.03 -8.71
N ASP A 300 -28.05 4.55 -7.55
CA ASP A 300 -28.91 4.24 -6.40
C ASP A 300 -28.98 5.38 -5.35
N ARG A 301 -30.17 5.56 -4.78
CA ARG A 301 -30.41 6.32 -3.55
C ARG A 301 -30.76 5.38 -2.41
N LYS A 302 -29.72 4.82 -1.78
CA LYS A 302 -29.80 3.82 -0.72
C LYS A 302 -30.58 4.33 0.50
N GLY A 303 -31.76 3.78 0.75
CA GLY A 303 -32.52 4.00 1.98
C GLY A 303 -32.38 2.81 2.94
N LYS A 304 -32.43 3.03 4.26
CA LYS A 304 -32.26 1.97 5.28
C LYS A 304 -33.16 0.73 5.11
N ASN A 305 -34.29 0.86 4.42
CA ASN A 305 -35.26 -0.22 4.17
C ASN A 305 -35.49 -0.52 2.67
N ARG A 306 -34.86 0.21 1.75
CA ARG A 306 -35.18 0.17 0.31
C ARG A 306 -33.99 0.56 -0.57
N LEU A 307 -33.90 -0.12 -1.71
CA LEU A 307 -32.97 0.14 -2.79
C LEU A 307 -33.74 0.85 -3.92
N ARG A 308 -33.27 1.99 -4.43
CA ARG A 308 -33.97 2.78 -5.45
C ARG A 308 -32.99 3.28 -6.51
N VAL A 309 -33.01 2.62 -7.66
CA VAL A 309 -32.22 3.01 -8.84
C VAL A 309 -33.01 3.93 -9.77
N THR A 310 -32.31 4.85 -10.42
CA THR A 310 -32.87 5.73 -11.46
C THR A 310 -32.09 5.51 -12.75
N GLN A 311 -32.74 5.46 -13.92
CA GLN A 311 -31.99 5.42 -15.20
C GLN A 311 -32.79 6.07 -16.32
N LYS A 312 -32.13 6.93 -17.10
CA LYS A 312 -32.73 7.70 -18.21
C LYS A 312 -32.11 7.41 -19.58
N LYS A 313 -30.81 7.15 -19.65
CA LYS A 313 -30.06 7.01 -20.92
C LYS A 313 -29.94 5.54 -21.36
N TYR A 314 -29.57 4.65 -20.45
CA TYR A 314 -29.17 3.28 -20.79
C TYR A 314 -30.24 2.24 -20.45
N SER A 315 -31.29 2.16 -21.27
CA SER A 315 -32.38 1.18 -21.09
C SER A 315 -31.92 -0.29 -21.22
N GLY A 316 -30.92 -0.57 -22.07
CA GLY A 316 -30.31 -1.90 -22.20
C GLY A 316 -29.65 -2.38 -20.91
N LEU A 317 -28.77 -1.56 -20.33
CA LEU A 317 -28.09 -1.87 -19.06
C LEU A 317 -29.10 -2.00 -17.90
N LEU A 318 -30.17 -1.20 -17.90
CA LEU A 318 -31.25 -1.32 -16.91
C LEU A 318 -31.99 -2.66 -17.01
N LYS A 319 -32.25 -3.16 -18.23
CA LYS A 319 -32.86 -4.48 -18.43
C LYS A 319 -31.94 -5.59 -17.91
N GLU A 320 -30.68 -5.58 -18.33
CA GLU A 320 -29.69 -6.56 -17.89
C GLU A 320 -29.48 -6.53 -16.36
N PHE A 321 -29.50 -5.34 -15.75
CA PHE A 321 -29.52 -5.18 -14.30
C PHE A 321 -30.71 -5.90 -13.62
N PHE A 322 -31.92 -5.85 -14.19
CA PHE A 322 -33.08 -6.59 -13.67
C PHE A 322 -32.96 -8.10 -13.88
N ASP A 323 -32.45 -8.54 -15.03
CA ASP A 323 -32.23 -9.96 -15.33
C ASP A 323 -31.20 -10.55 -14.34
N ILE A 324 -30.09 -9.84 -14.08
CA ILE A 324 -29.10 -10.17 -13.06
C ILE A 324 -29.71 -10.15 -11.65
N SER A 325 -30.53 -9.14 -11.32
CA SER A 325 -31.22 -9.05 -10.02
C SER A 325 -32.08 -10.29 -9.73
N MET A 326 -32.78 -10.80 -10.74
CA MET A 326 -33.59 -12.01 -10.62
C MET A 326 -32.72 -13.28 -10.58
N LYS A 327 -31.61 -13.33 -11.33
CA LYS A 327 -30.69 -14.47 -11.38
C LYS A 327 -29.91 -14.67 -10.08
N GLU A 328 -29.19 -13.64 -9.65
CA GLU A 328 -28.20 -13.67 -8.55
C GLU A 328 -28.84 -13.51 -7.17
N PHE A 329 -29.98 -12.80 -7.06
CA PHE A 329 -30.64 -12.54 -5.78
C PHE A 329 -32.10 -13.04 -5.71
N GLY A 330 -32.77 -13.28 -6.84
CA GLY A 330 -34.19 -13.64 -6.87
C GLY A 330 -35.14 -12.45 -6.61
N ILE A 331 -34.66 -11.21 -6.73
CA ILE A 331 -35.44 -10.00 -6.43
C ILE A 331 -36.03 -9.36 -7.69
N LYS A 332 -37.19 -8.71 -7.53
CA LYS A 332 -37.87 -7.95 -8.59
C LYS A 332 -38.09 -6.51 -8.14
N PHE A 333 -37.62 -5.55 -8.94
CA PHE A 333 -37.88 -4.14 -8.73
C PHE A 333 -39.28 -3.77 -9.24
N ARG A 334 -39.92 -2.80 -8.60
CA ARG A 334 -41.19 -2.21 -9.03
C ARG A 334 -40.93 -0.82 -9.59
N LYS A 335 -41.60 -0.44 -10.67
CA LYS A 335 -41.56 0.93 -11.18
C LYS A 335 -42.36 1.85 -10.25
N VAL A 336 -41.77 2.96 -9.82
CA VAL A 336 -42.38 3.91 -8.85
C VAL A 336 -42.48 5.33 -9.42
N GLY A 337 -41.67 5.67 -10.41
CA GLY A 337 -41.78 6.91 -11.19
C GLY A 337 -41.47 6.66 -12.67
N GLU A 338 -41.40 7.70 -13.50
CA GLU A 338 -41.11 7.56 -14.94
C GLU A 338 -39.82 6.78 -15.22
N THR A 339 -38.79 7.07 -14.42
CA THR A 339 -37.42 6.55 -14.56
C THR A 339 -36.88 5.96 -13.25
N GLU A 340 -37.71 5.86 -12.20
CA GLU A 340 -37.35 5.37 -10.87
C GLU A 340 -37.94 3.97 -10.60
N TYR A 341 -37.09 3.08 -10.08
CA TYR A 341 -37.44 1.69 -9.76
C TYR A 341 -36.99 1.37 -8.33
N GLU A 342 -37.86 0.74 -7.53
CA GLU A 342 -37.62 0.47 -6.11
C GLU A 342 -37.77 -1.02 -5.77
N PHE A 343 -36.88 -1.51 -4.90
CA PHE A 343 -37.05 -2.75 -4.16
C PHE A 343 -37.10 -2.44 -2.65
N SER A 344 -38.20 -2.82 -2.00
CA SER A 344 -38.47 -2.50 -0.58
C SER A 344 -38.30 -3.73 0.31
N GLY A 345 -37.13 -3.87 0.95
CA GLY A 345 -36.77 -5.00 1.81
C GLY A 345 -35.58 -4.72 2.74
N ARG A 346 -35.87 -4.38 4.01
CA ARG A 346 -34.87 -4.08 5.06
C ARG A 346 -33.82 -5.19 5.23
N ALA A 347 -34.24 -6.44 5.36
CA ALA A 347 -33.33 -7.57 5.55
C ALA A 347 -32.33 -7.74 4.38
N PHE A 348 -32.76 -7.46 3.14
CA PHE A 348 -31.87 -7.49 1.98
C PHE A 348 -30.89 -6.32 1.98
N VAL A 349 -31.33 -5.10 2.31
CA VAL A 349 -30.43 -3.94 2.46
C VAL A 349 -29.40 -4.19 3.56
N GLN A 350 -29.80 -4.76 4.70
CA GLN A 350 -28.87 -5.14 5.77
C GLN A 350 -27.94 -6.29 5.35
N TYR A 351 -28.38 -7.24 4.51
CA TYR A 351 -27.49 -8.25 3.91
C TYR A 351 -26.45 -7.63 2.96
N LEU A 352 -26.82 -6.68 2.12
CA LEU A 352 -25.88 -5.97 1.25
C LEU A 352 -24.87 -5.13 2.05
N ASP A 353 -25.32 -4.53 3.16
CA ASP A 353 -24.45 -3.83 4.12
C ASP A 353 -23.47 -4.81 4.80
N LYS A 354 -23.96 -5.89 5.42
CA LYS A 354 -23.11 -6.85 6.16
C LYS A 354 -22.19 -7.70 5.29
N LYS A 355 -22.63 -8.13 4.10
CA LYS A 355 -21.81 -8.97 3.20
C LYS A 355 -20.94 -8.14 2.27
N PHE A 356 -21.50 -7.10 1.64
CA PHE A 356 -20.84 -6.37 0.56
C PHE A 356 -20.46 -4.92 0.93
N HIS A 357 -20.64 -4.49 2.18
CA HIS A 357 -20.37 -3.12 2.64
C HIS A 357 -21.09 -2.04 1.81
N ILE A 358 -22.29 -2.36 1.29
CA ILE A 358 -23.17 -1.38 0.62
C ILE A 358 -23.99 -0.65 1.70
N ILE A 359 -23.34 0.30 2.35
CA ILE A 359 -23.90 1.09 3.45
C ILE A 359 -25.07 1.95 2.94
N ALA A 360 -26.19 1.98 3.66
CA ALA A 360 -27.32 2.84 3.32
C ALA A 360 -27.05 4.32 3.67
N GLY A 361 -27.28 5.23 2.72
CA GLY A 361 -27.02 6.66 2.88
C GLY A 361 -26.96 7.40 1.54
N THR A 362 -26.64 8.69 1.59
CA THR A 362 -26.36 9.51 0.39
C THR A 362 -25.04 9.09 -0.29
N SER A 363 -24.81 9.56 -1.53
CA SER A 363 -23.54 9.36 -2.26
C SER A 363 -22.31 10.03 -1.61
N ARG A 364 -22.48 10.71 -0.47
CA ARG A 364 -21.39 11.17 0.41
C ARG A 364 -21.09 10.23 1.55
N GLU A 365 -22.10 9.52 2.05
CA GLU A 365 -22.00 8.63 3.22
C GLU A 365 -21.74 7.18 2.82
N SER A 366 -22.20 6.77 1.63
CA SER A 366 -22.02 5.42 1.09
C SER A 366 -20.86 5.39 0.09
N PRO A 367 -19.65 4.93 0.48
CA PRO A 367 -18.56 4.75 -0.44
C PRO A 367 -18.78 3.54 -1.37
N ILE A 368 -18.02 3.49 -2.46
CA ILE A 368 -17.80 2.25 -3.21
C ILE A 368 -17.13 1.22 -2.26
N PRO A 369 -17.51 -0.08 -2.29
CA PRO A 369 -16.90 -1.07 -1.41
C PRO A 369 -15.40 -1.28 -1.67
N SER A 370 -14.61 -1.27 -0.59
CA SER A 370 -13.16 -1.43 -0.60
C SER A 370 -12.69 -2.81 -1.07
N TRP A 371 -13.43 -3.87 -0.76
CA TRP A 371 -13.09 -5.26 -1.12
C TRP A 371 -12.97 -5.49 -2.64
N LEU A 372 -13.48 -4.58 -3.48
CA LEU A 372 -13.23 -4.57 -4.92
C LEU A 372 -11.73 -4.49 -5.27
N LEU A 373 -10.89 -3.99 -4.37
CA LEU A 373 -9.44 -3.99 -4.53
C LEU A 373 -8.85 -5.41 -4.50
N SER A 374 -9.48 -6.31 -3.72
CA SER A 374 -9.08 -7.71 -3.55
C SER A 374 -9.49 -8.61 -4.71
N VAL A 375 -10.55 -8.28 -5.46
CA VAL A 375 -11.03 -9.16 -6.56
C VAL A 375 -10.06 -9.17 -7.75
N GLY A 376 -10.08 -10.24 -8.53
CA GLY A 376 -9.22 -10.38 -9.71
C GLY A 376 -9.44 -9.29 -10.77
N ARG A 377 -8.39 -8.95 -11.54
CA ARG A 377 -8.41 -7.83 -12.50
C ARG A 377 -9.54 -7.90 -13.53
N GLU A 378 -9.92 -9.09 -13.99
CA GLU A 378 -11.01 -9.23 -14.96
C GLU A 378 -12.35 -8.78 -14.36
N LEU A 379 -12.63 -9.13 -13.10
CA LEU A 379 -13.81 -8.65 -12.37
C LEU A 379 -13.75 -7.15 -12.09
N GLN A 380 -12.57 -6.61 -11.73
CA GLN A 380 -12.37 -5.16 -11.60
C GLN A 380 -12.67 -4.42 -12.92
N ARG A 381 -12.28 -4.98 -14.08
CA ARG A 381 -12.56 -4.37 -15.40
C ARG A 381 -14.05 -4.38 -15.72
N VAL A 382 -14.77 -5.47 -15.42
CA VAL A 382 -16.23 -5.53 -15.58
C VAL A 382 -16.92 -4.46 -14.73
N PHE A 383 -16.56 -4.33 -13.45
CA PHE A 383 -17.06 -3.26 -12.58
C PHE A 383 -16.75 -1.87 -13.15
N LEU A 384 -15.48 -1.61 -13.51
CA LEU A 384 -15.06 -0.30 -14.02
C LEU A 384 -15.74 0.06 -15.35
N ARG A 385 -15.91 -0.90 -16.27
CA ARG A 385 -16.59 -0.67 -17.55
C ARG A 385 -18.03 -0.20 -17.33
N TRP A 386 -18.79 -0.92 -16.51
CA TRP A 386 -20.17 -0.56 -16.19
C TRP A 386 -20.25 0.77 -15.44
N PHE A 387 -19.45 0.93 -14.40
CA PHE A 387 -19.45 2.13 -13.57
C PHE A 387 -19.09 3.39 -14.38
N VAL A 388 -18.07 3.31 -15.25
CA VAL A 388 -17.69 4.42 -16.13
C VAL A 388 -18.73 4.67 -17.22
N THR A 389 -19.42 3.65 -17.72
CA THR A 389 -20.50 3.86 -18.70
C THR A 389 -21.64 4.70 -18.12
N LEU A 390 -21.99 4.44 -16.85
CA LEU A 390 -23.08 5.12 -16.12
C LEU A 390 -22.65 6.53 -15.65
N GLU A 391 -21.54 6.65 -14.92
CA GLU A 391 -21.09 7.89 -14.26
C GLU A 391 -20.10 8.75 -15.09
N GLY A 392 -19.73 8.31 -16.28
CA GLY A 392 -18.68 8.93 -17.10
C GLY A 392 -19.13 10.15 -17.91
N GLU A 393 -18.50 11.30 -17.66
CA GLU A 393 -18.48 12.45 -18.57
C GLU A 393 -17.43 12.20 -19.68
N PHE A 394 -17.89 11.77 -20.87
CA PHE A 394 -17.04 11.46 -22.02
C PHE A 394 -16.75 12.68 -22.92
N ASN A 395 -15.52 13.19 -22.86
CA ASN A 395 -15.03 14.28 -23.71
C ASN A 395 -14.11 13.75 -24.81
N ARG A 396 -13.94 14.51 -25.93
CA ARG A 396 -13.12 14.10 -27.08
C ARG A 396 -11.70 13.63 -26.71
N ASN A 397 -11.11 14.20 -25.66
CA ASN A 397 -9.73 13.94 -25.22
C ASN A 397 -9.59 13.45 -23.77
N SER A 398 -10.69 13.14 -23.08
CA SER A 398 -10.63 12.65 -21.71
C SER A 398 -11.95 12.06 -21.22
N ILE A 399 -11.85 11.05 -20.36
CA ILE A 399 -12.97 10.52 -19.58
C ILE A 399 -12.89 11.14 -18.19
N VAL A 400 -14.00 11.66 -17.67
CA VAL A 400 -14.06 12.25 -16.33
C VAL A 400 -15.17 11.58 -15.52
N VAL A 401 -14.86 11.14 -14.30
CA VAL A 401 -15.81 10.63 -13.33
C VAL A 401 -15.83 11.60 -12.15
N THR A 402 -17.01 12.07 -11.75
CA THR A 402 -17.18 12.99 -10.61
C THR A 402 -17.89 12.27 -9.47
N GLN A 403 -17.36 12.31 -8.25
CA GLN A 403 -18.01 11.73 -7.07
C GLN A 403 -18.04 12.71 -5.89
N ALA A 404 -19.01 12.51 -5.00
CA ALA A 404 -19.18 13.32 -3.80
C ALA A 404 -18.39 12.79 -2.59
N ASN A 405 -18.14 11.48 -2.53
CA ASN A 405 -17.36 10.82 -1.48
C ASN A 405 -15.87 10.68 -1.88
N ARG A 406 -14.95 11.11 -1.01
CA ARG A 406 -13.49 11.09 -1.24
C ARG A 406 -12.92 9.65 -1.28
N LYS A 407 -13.42 8.75 -0.41
CA LYS A 407 -13.02 7.31 -0.38
C LYS A 407 -13.42 6.58 -1.66
N SER A 408 -14.57 6.89 -2.27
CA SER A 408 -14.97 6.32 -3.57
C SER A 408 -13.99 6.67 -4.69
N ILE A 409 -13.56 7.94 -4.80
CA ILE A 409 -12.51 8.31 -5.76
C ILE A 409 -11.20 7.60 -5.45
N GLN A 410 -10.80 7.54 -4.18
CA GLN A 410 -9.57 6.86 -3.76
C GLN A 410 -9.57 5.36 -4.15
N ILE A 411 -10.69 4.66 -3.98
CA ILE A 411 -10.87 3.27 -4.42
C ILE A 411 -10.82 3.16 -5.95
N LEU A 412 -11.52 4.03 -6.68
CA LEU A 412 -11.46 4.06 -8.15
C LEU A 412 -10.03 4.31 -8.67
N VAL A 413 -9.26 5.20 -8.02
CA VAL A 413 -7.85 5.46 -8.36
C VAL A 413 -7.02 4.19 -8.27
N LEU A 414 -7.13 3.45 -7.17
CA LEU A 414 -6.42 2.17 -7.03
C LEU A 414 -6.93 1.13 -8.03
N LEU A 415 -8.24 1.01 -8.27
CA LEU A 415 -8.80 0.08 -9.27
C LEU A 415 -8.26 0.36 -10.70
N PHE A 416 -8.14 1.62 -11.11
CA PHE A 416 -7.52 1.99 -12.39
C PHE A 416 -6.02 1.69 -12.40
N MET A 417 -5.30 2.02 -11.32
CA MET A 417 -3.85 1.77 -11.20
C MET A 417 -3.51 0.27 -11.20
N ASN A 418 -4.36 -0.58 -10.61
CA ASN A 418 -4.19 -2.04 -10.61
C ASN A 418 -4.33 -2.62 -12.03
N ASN A 419 -5.11 -1.95 -12.88
CA ASN A 419 -5.23 -2.21 -14.32
C ASN A 419 -4.16 -1.47 -15.16
N GLY A 420 -3.30 -0.67 -14.53
CA GLY A 420 -2.17 0.03 -15.14
C GLY A 420 -2.51 1.35 -15.83
N ILE A 421 -3.68 1.93 -15.49
CA ILE A 421 -4.17 3.22 -15.98
C ILE A 421 -3.97 4.25 -14.87
N ARG A 422 -3.36 5.40 -15.17
CA ARG A 422 -3.06 6.44 -14.18
C ARG A 422 -4.02 7.63 -14.31
N PRO A 423 -4.98 7.77 -13.40
CA PRO A 423 -5.83 8.95 -13.37
C PRO A 423 -5.11 10.18 -12.82
N ILE A 424 -5.60 11.34 -13.26
CA ILE A 424 -5.35 12.66 -12.71
C ILE A 424 -6.54 13.05 -11.84
N LEU A 425 -6.27 13.65 -10.69
CA LEU A 425 -7.23 14.06 -9.68
C LEU A 425 -7.40 15.58 -9.70
N SER A 426 -8.61 16.04 -9.41
CA SER A 426 -8.91 17.45 -9.16
C SER A 426 -10.16 17.55 -8.30
N SER A 427 -10.34 18.65 -7.57
CA SER A 427 -11.64 18.98 -6.97
C SER A 427 -12.31 20.12 -7.73
N VAL A 428 -13.64 20.21 -7.61
CA VAL A 428 -14.46 21.31 -8.14
C VAL A 428 -15.59 21.63 -7.18
N GLN A 429 -15.93 22.92 -7.11
CA GLN A 429 -17.17 23.37 -6.48
C GLN A 429 -18.31 23.27 -7.52
N LYS A 430 -19.22 22.31 -7.35
CA LYS A 430 -20.49 22.22 -8.09
C LYS A 430 -21.64 22.62 -7.16
N TYR A 431 -22.73 23.18 -7.70
CA TYR A 431 -23.97 23.33 -6.93
C TYR A 431 -24.55 21.94 -6.64
N ALA A 432 -25.19 21.77 -5.48
CA ALA A 432 -25.79 20.47 -5.13
C ALA A 432 -26.90 20.09 -6.12
N ALA A 433 -26.86 18.85 -6.64
CA ALA A 433 -27.88 18.32 -7.55
C ALA A 433 -29.30 18.24 -6.94
N ASN A 434 -29.42 18.47 -5.62
CA ASN A 434 -30.65 18.42 -4.85
C ASN A 434 -31.45 19.75 -4.92
N GLY A 435 -31.18 20.63 -5.88
CA GLY A 435 -31.84 21.94 -6.03
C GLY A 435 -31.45 23.02 -5.01
N THR A 436 -30.75 22.65 -3.93
CA THR A 436 -30.21 23.62 -2.97
C THR A 436 -29.03 24.38 -3.60
N ARG A 437 -29.10 25.72 -3.65
CA ARG A 437 -28.06 26.61 -4.22
C ARG A 437 -26.74 26.66 -3.42
N ILE A 438 -26.45 25.63 -2.64
CA ILE A 438 -25.22 25.49 -1.85
C ILE A 438 -24.13 24.94 -2.78
N LYS A 439 -23.04 25.71 -2.95
CA LYS A 439 -21.81 25.19 -3.58
C LYS A 439 -21.19 24.14 -2.66
N ARG A 440 -20.81 23.00 -3.23
CA ARG A 440 -20.22 21.88 -2.51
C ARG A 440 -19.03 21.35 -3.29
N GLU A 441 -18.00 20.89 -2.58
CA GLU A 441 -16.87 20.25 -3.21
C GLU A 441 -17.23 18.84 -3.71
N TYR A 442 -16.78 18.53 -4.92
CA TYR A 442 -16.83 17.22 -5.56
C TYR A 442 -15.44 16.87 -6.08
N TYR A 443 -15.10 15.59 -6.00
CA TYR A 443 -13.82 15.05 -6.42
C TYR A 443 -13.96 14.48 -7.83
N ARG A 444 -13.03 14.82 -8.72
CA ARG A 444 -13.00 14.34 -10.11
C ARG A 444 -11.77 13.51 -10.38
N LEU A 445 -12.03 12.35 -10.95
CA LEU A 445 -11.04 11.46 -11.55
C LEU A 445 -11.07 11.69 -13.07
N LYS A 446 -9.93 12.01 -13.66
CA LYS A 446 -9.77 12.27 -15.10
C LYS A 446 -8.75 11.30 -15.70
N ILE A 447 -9.17 10.55 -16.71
CA ILE A 447 -8.29 9.77 -17.59
C ILE A 447 -8.10 10.59 -18.86
N SER A 448 -6.86 10.96 -19.15
CA SER A 448 -6.49 11.76 -20.32
C SER A 448 -5.06 11.48 -20.73
N GLY A 449 -4.71 11.80 -21.97
CA GLY A 449 -3.42 11.45 -22.55
C GLY A 449 -3.53 10.25 -23.49
N LYS A 450 -2.62 10.15 -24.46
CA LYS A 450 -2.74 9.16 -25.53
C LYS A 450 -2.55 7.74 -25.01
N ASP A 451 -1.50 7.53 -24.21
CA ASP A 451 -1.16 6.20 -23.71
C ASP A 451 -2.17 5.72 -22.66
N GLU A 452 -2.68 6.60 -21.78
CA GLU A 452 -3.65 6.21 -20.74
C GLU A 452 -5.06 5.95 -21.31
N LEU A 453 -5.51 6.72 -22.31
CA LEU A 453 -6.78 6.44 -23.02
C LEU A 453 -6.71 5.17 -23.89
N ALA A 454 -5.55 4.89 -24.51
CA ALA A 454 -5.35 3.65 -25.26
C ALA A 454 -5.44 2.42 -24.34
N LYS A 455 -4.73 2.44 -23.19
CA LYS A 455 -4.84 1.40 -22.16
C LYS A 455 -6.26 1.25 -21.62
N PHE A 456 -7.01 2.36 -21.49
CA PHE A 456 -8.39 2.31 -21.02
C PHE A 456 -9.29 1.55 -22.00
N LEU A 457 -9.26 1.88 -23.30
CA LEU A 457 -10.04 1.14 -24.30
C LEU A 457 -9.58 -0.32 -24.42
N GLU A 458 -8.27 -0.59 -24.41
CA GLU A 458 -7.71 -1.94 -24.52
C GLU A 458 -8.15 -2.87 -23.37
N LYS A 459 -8.22 -2.35 -22.14
CA LYS A 459 -8.39 -3.18 -20.93
C LYS A 459 -9.75 -3.07 -20.26
N ILE A 460 -10.43 -1.94 -20.40
CA ILE A 460 -11.70 -1.67 -19.72
C ILE A 460 -12.79 -1.45 -20.77
N GLY A 461 -12.68 -0.42 -21.60
CA GLY A 461 -13.72 -0.05 -22.56
C GLY A 461 -14.96 0.56 -21.90
N VAL A 462 -16.04 0.69 -22.68
CA VAL A 462 -17.34 1.27 -22.30
C VAL A 462 -18.44 0.47 -23.01
N GLU A 463 -19.61 0.25 -22.39
CA GLU A 463 -20.73 -0.45 -23.07
C GLU A 463 -21.47 0.47 -24.09
N ASP A 464 -21.02 1.72 -24.28
CA ASP A 464 -21.54 2.67 -25.26
C ASP A 464 -20.63 2.69 -26.51
N GLU A 465 -21.03 1.96 -27.55
CA GLU A 465 -20.29 1.85 -28.81
C GLU A 465 -20.04 3.19 -29.51
N GLU A 466 -20.89 4.20 -29.30
CA GLU A 466 -20.70 5.52 -29.91
C GLU A 466 -19.57 6.28 -29.19
N VAL A 467 -19.51 6.16 -27.87
CA VAL A 467 -18.41 6.67 -27.03
C VAL A 467 -17.09 5.98 -27.40
N GLU A 468 -17.06 4.65 -27.50
CA GLU A 468 -15.84 3.94 -27.90
C GLU A 468 -15.33 4.38 -29.27
N ARG A 469 -16.22 4.47 -30.27
CA ARG A 469 -15.88 4.99 -31.61
C ARG A 469 -15.35 6.43 -31.59
N LYS A 470 -15.89 7.30 -30.73
CA LYS A 470 -15.39 8.68 -30.56
C LYS A 470 -13.97 8.72 -29.99
N ILE A 471 -13.68 7.91 -28.97
CA ILE A 471 -12.34 7.85 -28.35
C ILE A 471 -11.34 7.19 -29.30
N ALA A 472 -11.73 6.12 -30.01
CA ALA A 472 -10.89 5.45 -31.01
C ALA A 472 -10.47 6.40 -32.15
N ARG A 473 -11.42 7.18 -32.70
CA ARG A 473 -11.13 8.24 -33.70
C ARG A 473 -10.15 9.29 -33.17
N TYR A 474 -10.30 9.72 -31.92
CA TYR A 474 -9.33 10.64 -31.31
C TYR A 474 -7.91 10.04 -31.22
N LEU A 475 -7.79 8.75 -30.89
CA LEU A 475 -6.49 8.06 -30.84
C LEU A 475 -5.83 7.90 -32.23
N THR A 476 -6.61 7.78 -33.30
CA THR A 476 -6.09 7.80 -34.69
C THR A 476 -5.70 9.21 -35.14
N ASP A 477 -6.52 10.22 -34.84
CA ASP A 477 -6.30 11.62 -35.24
C ASP A 477 -5.03 12.24 -34.61
N ILE A 478 -4.69 11.84 -33.37
CA ILE A 478 -3.50 12.35 -32.70
C ILE A 478 -2.23 11.92 -33.43
N LYS A 479 -1.54 12.89 -34.03
CA LYS A 479 -0.13 12.81 -34.47
C LYS A 479 0.69 11.99 -33.48
N LYS A 480 1.50 11.03 -33.95
CA LYS A 480 2.27 10.02 -33.16
C LYS A 480 3.11 10.55 -31.97
N ARG A 481 3.25 11.87 -31.79
CA ARG A 481 3.95 12.55 -30.70
C ARG A 481 3.01 13.51 -29.96
N SER A 482 2.00 12.98 -29.25
CA SER A 482 1.42 13.76 -28.14
C SER A 482 2.48 13.87 -27.04
N LYS A 483 2.69 15.07 -26.52
CA LYS A 483 3.48 15.26 -25.29
C LYS A 483 2.53 15.01 -24.11
N ASP A 484 2.47 13.78 -23.61
CA ASP A 484 1.95 13.56 -22.25
C ASP A 484 3.02 14.02 -21.25
N PRO A 485 2.83 15.12 -20.51
CA PRO A 485 3.89 15.73 -19.72
C PRO A 485 3.92 15.22 -18.26
N ASN A 486 2.89 14.50 -17.84
CA ASN A 486 2.58 14.27 -16.42
C ASN A 486 3.25 13.01 -15.84
N PHE A 487 3.61 12.04 -16.68
CA PHE A 487 4.22 10.77 -16.24
C PHE A 487 5.60 10.61 -16.88
N VAL A 488 6.60 11.20 -16.25
CA VAL A 488 8.01 11.20 -16.67
C VAL A 488 8.89 10.67 -15.55
N ILE A 489 10.04 10.10 -15.92
CA ILE A 489 11.07 9.69 -14.97
C ILE A 489 12.09 10.82 -14.89
N PRO A 490 12.26 11.46 -13.71
CA PRO A 490 13.34 12.41 -13.47
C PRO A 490 14.69 11.70 -13.60
N ILE A 491 15.50 12.16 -14.54
CA ILE A 491 16.85 11.66 -14.77
C ILE A 491 17.70 12.70 -15.50
N SER A 492 18.90 12.93 -14.99
CA SER A 492 19.90 13.80 -15.60
C SER A 492 20.54 13.14 -16.83
N TYR A 493 20.88 13.97 -17.82
CA TYR A 493 21.63 13.51 -19.00
C TYR A 493 23.03 12.96 -18.64
N SER A 494 23.66 13.46 -17.58
CA SER A 494 24.96 12.98 -17.09
C SER A 494 24.93 11.50 -16.71
N VAL A 495 23.96 11.06 -15.91
CA VAL A 495 23.80 9.66 -15.48
C VAL A 495 23.65 8.72 -16.67
N LEU A 496 22.77 9.04 -17.62
CA LEU A 496 22.59 8.24 -18.84
C LEU A 496 23.82 8.26 -19.75
N LYS A 497 24.41 9.44 -19.99
CA LYS A 497 25.62 9.59 -20.82
C LYS A 497 26.76 8.75 -20.27
N GLU A 498 26.96 8.75 -18.95
CA GLU A 498 28.02 7.98 -18.32
C GLU A 498 27.83 6.47 -18.46
N LEU A 499 26.62 5.94 -18.21
CA LEU A 499 26.30 4.53 -18.44
C LEU A 499 26.58 4.13 -19.90
N LEU A 500 26.09 4.91 -20.86
CA LEU A 500 26.29 4.65 -22.28
C LEU A 500 27.78 4.66 -22.67
N LEU A 501 28.57 5.58 -22.12
CA LEU A 501 30.02 5.61 -22.33
C LEU A 501 30.73 4.39 -21.74
N LYS A 502 30.31 3.87 -20.57
CA LYS A 502 30.88 2.64 -20.00
C LYS A 502 30.57 1.41 -20.87
N LEU A 503 29.40 1.36 -21.51
CA LEU A 503 28.98 0.36 -22.50
C LEU A 503 29.61 0.52 -23.91
N GLY A 504 30.60 1.42 -24.05
CA GLY A 504 31.30 1.72 -25.31
C GLY A 504 30.46 2.48 -26.34
N MET A 505 29.29 2.99 -25.96
CA MET A 505 28.37 3.67 -26.86
C MET A 505 28.72 5.17 -26.97
N LYS A 506 29.06 5.63 -28.17
CA LYS A 506 29.39 7.04 -28.42
C LYS A 506 28.13 7.91 -28.40
N VAL A 507 27.96 8.70 -27.33
CA VAL A 507 26.88 9.68 -27.19
C VAL A 507 27.31 11.03 -27.76
N ASP A 508 26.48 11.61 -28.63
CA ASP A 508 26.78 12.83 -29.36
C ASP A 508 26.73 14.13 -28.55
N LYS A 509 27.36 15.19 -29.09
CA LYS A 509 26.83 16.54 -28.95
C LYS A 509 25.49 16.58 -29.69
N ILE A 510 24.36 16.44 -28.98
CA ILE A 510 23.03 16.70 -29.55
C ILE A 510 23.06 18.14 -30.09
N GLY A 511 22.80 18.30 -31.40
CA GLY A 511 23.43 19.35 -32.20
C GLY A 511 23.05 20.79 -31.87
N THR A 512 24.03 21.68 -32.00
CA THR A 512 23.82 22.97 -32.67
C THR A 512 23.51 22.68 -34.13
N TRP A 513 22.51 23.36 -34.70
CA TRP A 513 22.17 23.22 -36.12
C TRP A 513 23.12 24.11 -36.92
N ASP A 514 24.03 23.51 -37.68
CA ASP A 514 25.14 24.16 -38.39
C ASP A 514 24.94 24.20 -39.93
N GLY A 515 23.72 23.94 -40.41
CA GLY A 515 23.27 24.24 -41.78
C GLY A 515 23.88 23.39 -42.91
N THR A 516 24.92 22.60 -42.67
CA THR A 516 25.76 21.99 -43.74
C THR A 516 25.39 20.54 -44.14
N GLY A 517 24.26 20.01 -43.68
CA GLY A 517 23.61 18.82 -44.28
C GLY A 517 24.26 17.45 -44.07
N GLU A 518 25.57 17.34 -43.83
CA GLU A 518 26.27 16.05 -43.71
C GLU A 518 26.18 15.41 -42.32
N CYS A 519 25.00 14.88 -42.00
CA CYS A 519 24.81 14.08 -40.80
C CYS A 519 25.48 12.70 -40.91
N ARG A 520 26.78 12.60 -40.57
CA ARG A 520 27.51 11.32 -40.47
C ARG A 520 26.65 10.30 -39.70
N LYS A 521 26.31 9.17 -40.33
CA LYS A 521 25.35 8.17 -39.83
C LYS A 521 25.88 7.48 -38.56
N LYS A 522 25.27 7.73 -37.39
CA LYS A 522 25.76 7.27 -36.06
C LYS A 522 24.89 6.16 -35.45
N LEU A 523 25.53 5.26 -34.69
CA LEU A 523 24.92 4.02 -34.19
C LEU A 523 23.73 4.20 -33.24
N ILE A 524 23.77 5.14 -32.29
CA ILE A 524 22.70 5.29 -31.29
C ILE A 524 21.45 5.97 -31.90
N ALA A 525 21.63 6.93 -32.81
CA ALA A 525 20.53 7.69 -33.43
C ALA A 525 19.51 6.82 -34.19
N LYS A 526 19.89 5.59 -34.58
CA LYS A 526 18.99 4.60 -35.20
C LYS A 526 18.09 3.86 -34.18
N ARG A 527 18.40 3.91 -32.88
CA ARG A 527 17.65 3.20 -31.83
C ARG A 527 16.39 3.98 -31.47
N LYS A 528 15.24 3.29 -31.35
CA LYS A 528 13.93 3.92 -31.06
C LYS A 528 13.96 4.80 -29.80
N TRP A 529 14.68 4.36 -28.75
CA TRP A 529 14.80 5.06 -27.47
C TRP A 529 15.78 6.24 -27.45
N TYR A 530 16.54 6.51 -28.52
CA TYR A 530 17.46 7.67 -28.58
C TYR A 530 16.78 9.00 -28.20
N TRP A 531 15.50 9.12 -28.51
CA TRP A 531 14.65 10.27 -28.19
C TRP A 531 14.38 10.49 -26.69
N ALA A 532 14.84 9.60 -25.80
CA ALA A 532 14.95 9.88 -24.36
C ALA A 532 16.01 10.96 -24.06
N LEU A 533 17.13 10.98 -24.79
CA LEU A 533 18.31 11.78 -24.44
C LEU A 533 18.10 13.30 -24.55
N PRO A 534 17.43 13.87 -25.58
CA PRO A 534 17.20 15.32 -25.64
C PRO A 534 16.32 15.85 -24.50
N PRO A 535 15.18 15.21 -24.13
CA PRO A 535 14.44 15.53 -22.91
C PRO A 535 15.30 15.51 -21.63
N CYS A 536 16.14 14.49 -21.43
CA CYS A 536 17.03 14.42 -20.26
C CYS A 536 18.02 15.58 -20.21
N ARG A 537 18.49 16.08 -21.37
CA ARG A 537 19.45 17.20 -21.43
C ARG A 537 18.80 18.56 -21.17
N ILE A 538 17.54 18.76 -21.58
CA ILE A 538 16.85 20.06 -21.51
C ILE A 538 16.02 20.18 -20.22
N ARG A 539 15.44 19.08 -19.74
CA ARG A 539 14.42 19.07 -18.68
C ARG A 539 14.68 18.04 -17.58
N ASN A 540 15.86 17.40 -17.55
CA ASN A 540 16.22 16.33 -16.60
C ASN A 540 15.12 15.26 -16.43
N THR A 541 14.43 14.92 -17.52
CA THR A 541 13.28 14.00 -17.53
C THR A 541 13.27 13.18 -18.82
N ALA A 542 12.91 11.90 -18.73
CA ALA A 542 12.59 11.06 -19.90
C ALA A 542 11.21 10.41 -19.76
N SER A 543 10.59 10.10 -20.89
CA SER A 543 9.33 9.36 -20.93
C SER A 543 9.55 7.88 -20.61
N GLU A 544 8.72 7.33 -19.73
CA GLU A 544 8.69 5.92 -19.31
C GLU A 544 8.79 4.93 -20.48
N LYS A 545 7.99 5.13 -21.53
CA LYS A 545 7.96 4.33 -22.78
C LYS A 545 9.30 4.23 -23.51
N MET A 546 10.22 5.18 -23.31
CA MET A 546 11.57 5.11 -23.87
C MET A 546 12.50 4.29 -22.97
N PHE A 547 12.27 4.25 -21.65
CA PHE A 547 12.98 3.33 -20.75
C PHE A 547 12.58 1.88 -20.99
N GLU A 548 11.29 1.58 -21.22
CA GLU A 548 10.80 0.25 -21.63
C GLU A 548 11.56 -0.30 -22.85
N LEU A 549 11.87 0.58 -23.81
CA LEU A 549 12.63 0.24 -25.01
C LEU A 549 14.15 0.25 -24.80
N MET A 550 14.65 0.96 -23.79
CA MET A 550 16.08 1.14 -23.52
C MET A 550 16.64 0.02 -22.66
N LEU A 551 15.99 -0.33 -21.54
CA LEU A 551 16.53 -1.30 -20.58
C LEU A 551 16.87 -2.66 -21.24
N PRO A 552 15.97 -3.33 -21.99
CA PRO A 552 16.27 -4.63 -22.59
C PRO A 552 17.38 -4.56 -23.67
N ASP A 553 17.58 -3.39 -24.28
CA ASP A 553 18.61 -3.17 -25.30
C ASP A 553 19.99 -2.88 -24.67
N LEU A 554 20.01 -2.24 -23.49
CA LEU A 554 21.23 -2.10 -22.68
C LEU A 554 21.63 -3.43 -22.02
N GLU A 555 20.67 -4.23 -21.56
CA GLU A 555 20.92 -5.60 -21.06
C GLU A 555 21.54 -6.48 -22.16
N LYS A 556 20.95 -6.51 -23.36
CA LYS A 556 21.53 -7.19 -24.54
C LYS A 556 22.92 -6.66 -24.89
N ARG A 557 23.20 -5.36 -24.70
CA ARG A 557 24.54 -4.79 -24.87
C ARG A 557 25.52 -5.32 -23.83
N ILE A 558 25.12 -5.43 -22.56
CA ILE A 558 25.94 -6.01 -21.49
C ILE A 558 26.28 -7.47 -21.82
N SER A 559 25.30 -8.31 -22.15
CA SER A 559 25.55 -9.73 -22.48
C SER A 559 26.48 -9.91 -23.67
N LYS A 560 26.39 -9.05 -24.69
CA LYS A 560 27.37 -9.03 -25.79
C LYS A 560 28.78 -8.65 -25.30
N LEU A 561 28.91 -7.68 -24.39
CA LEU A 561 30.21 -7.26 -23.85
C LEU A 561 30.81 -8.31 -22.91
N GLU A 562 30.00 -9.06 -22.16
CA GLU A 562 30.44 -10.22 -21.37
C GLU A 562 31.06 -11.32 -22.26
N ALA A 563 30.35 -11.72 -23.32
CA ALA A 563 30.87 -12.69 -24.28
C ALA A 563 32.18 -12.23 -24.94
N ILE A 564 32.32 -10.93 -25.24
CA ILE A 564 33.55 -10.35 -25.80
C ILE A 564 34.68 -10.31 -24.74
N LEU A 565 34.38 -10.10 -23.46
CA LEU A 565 35.40 -10.07 -22.39
C LEU A 565 36.14 -11.41 -22.25
N ASN A 566 35.45 -12.51 -22.54
CA ASN A 566 36.01 -13.86 -22.55
C ASN A 566 37.00 -14.08 -23.73
N THR A 567 36.89 -13.32 -24.83
CA THR A 567 37.85 -13.38 -25.94
C THR A 567 39.22 -12.81 -25.54
N ASN A 568 40.29 -13.25 -26.19
CA ASN A 568 41.64 -12.67 -26.02
C ASN A 568 41.96 -11.58 -27.07
N GLU A 569 40.96 -11.10 -27.82
CA GLU A 569 41.15 -10.16 -28.92
C GLU A 569 41.28 -8.70 -28.46
N PHE A 570 42.52 -8.24 -28.30
CA PHE A 570 42.84 -6.85 -27.91
C PHE A 570 42.12 -5.78 -28.76
N ALA A 571 42.06 -5.97 -30.07
CA ALA A 571 41.43 -5.02 -30.99
C ALA A 571 39.90 -4.97 -30.83
N LEU A 572 39.26 -6.13 -30.64
CA LEU A 572 37.82 -6.26 -30.44
C LEU A 572 37.38 -5.67 -29.10
N LEU A 573 38.07 -6.05 -28.00
CA LEU A 573 37.89 -5.48 -26.66
C LEU A 573 37.93 -3.95 -26.70
N LYS A 574 39.01 -3.40 -27.25
CA LYS A 574 39.22 -1.95 -27.32
C LYS A 574 38.13 -1.24 -28.16
N LYS A 575 37.72 -1.83 -29.28
CA LYS A 575 36.68 -1.29 -30.18
C LYS A 575 35.31 -1.29 -29.52
N GLU A 576 34.91 -2.40 -28.91
CA GLU A 576 33.55 -2.61 -28.40
C GLU A 576 33.31 -1.93 -27.03
N PHE A 577 34.32 -1.86 -26.16
CA PHE A 577 34.26 -1.08 -24.91
C PHE A 577 34.57 0.42 -25.10
N GLY A 578 34.92 0.85 -26.32
CA GLY A 578 35.19 2.26 -26.65
C GLY A 578 36.44 2.85 -26.01
N VAL A 579 37.39 2.01 -25.58
CA VAL A 579 38.61 2.44 -24.86
C VAL A 579 39.59 3.08 -25.84
N ASN A 580 39.95 4.35 -25.61
CA ASN A 580 40.98 5.02 -26.41
C ASN A 580 42.38 4.84 -25.79
N ASN A 581 43.45 5.10 -26.57
CA ASN A 581 44.83 4.95 -26.08
C ASN A 581 45.15 5.92 -24.92
N SER A 582 44.51 7.09 -24.86
CA SER A 582 44.74 8.06 -23.78
C SER A 582 44.24 7.53 -22.43
N LEU A 583 43.05 6.94 -22.41
CA LEU A 583 42.42 6.36 -21.23
C LEU A 583 43.18 5.12 -20.74
N LEU A 584 43.59 4.24 -21.66
CA LEU A 584 44.40 3.07 -21.32
C LEU A 584 45.80 3.46 -20.82
N ALA A 585 46.42 4.51 -21.37
CA ALA A 585 47.72 5.01 -20.91
C ALA A 585 47.63 5.63 -19.50
N MET A 586 46.59 6.42 -19.25
CA MET A 586 46.29 7.00 -17.93
C MET A 586 46.07 5.93 -16.86
N GLU A 587 45.26 4.90 -17.14
CA GLU A 587 45.01 3.76 -16.23
C GLU A 587 46.22 2.84 -16.02
N LEU A 588 47.25 2.95 -16.87
CA LEU A 588 48.52 2.25 -16.73
C LEU A 588 49.59 3.10 -16.05
N GLY A 589 49.36 4.39 -15.82
CA GLY A 589 50.36 5.33 -15.31
C GLY A 589 51.53 5.61 -16.29
N ILE A 590 51.37 5.30 -17.58
CA ILE A 590 52.45 5.39 -18.58
C ILE A 590 52.15 6.40 -19.69
N GLY A 591 53.19 6.94 -20.31
CA GLY A 591 53.07 7.77 -21.51
C GLY A 591 52.46 6.99 -22.70
N LYS A 592 51.69 7.69 -23.55
CA LYS A 592 51.08 7.11 -24.78
C LYS A 592 52.11 6.44 -25.70
N THR A 593 53.33 6.97 -25.74
CA THR A 593 54.47 6.46 -26.51
C THR A 593 54.93 5.10 -25.98
N THR A 594 55.04 4.96 -24.66
CA THR A 594 55.36 3.71 -23.95
C THR A 594 54.29 2.65 -24.18
N LEU A 595 53.00 3.02 -24.02
CA LEU A 595 51.88 2.13 -24.33
C LEU A 595 51.92 1.60 -25.77
N ASN A 596 52.22 2.46 -26.75
CA ASN A 596 52.35 2.05 -28.15
C ASN A 596 53.54 1.09 -28.37
N ARG A 597 54.65 1.24 -27.64
CA ARG A 597 55.82 0.36 -27.67
C ARG A 597 55.48 -1.02 -27.09
N TRP A 598 54.94 -1.07 -25.88
CA TRP A 598 54.52 -2.30 -25.20
C TRP A 598 53.46 -3.08 -25.99
N ARG A 599 52.54 -2.37 -26.65
CA ARG A 599 51.56 -2.96 -27.59
C ARG A 599 52.23 -3.60 -28.81
N LYS A 600 53.27 -2.98 -29.40
CA LYS A 600 54.05 -3.59 -30.50
C LYS A 600 54.78 -4.85 -30.02
N GLN A 601 55.30 -4.83 -28.79
CA GLN A 601 55.99 -5.94 -28.13
C GLN A 601 55.05 -7.04 -27.61
N ARG A 602 53.72 -6.94 -27.82
CA ARG A 602 52.69 -7.90 -27.39
C ARG A 602 52.77 -8.29 -25.90
N GLN A 603 53.22 -7.37 -25.02
CA GLN A 603 53.37 -7.67 -23.60
C GLN A 603 52.03 -8.10 -22.96
N PRO A 604 51.99 -9.22 -22.20
CA PRO A 604 50.75 -9.78 -21.67
C PRO A 604 50.06 -8.85 -20.66
N GLU A 605 50.85 -8.07 -19.90
CA GLU A 605 50.36 -7.09 -18.93
C GLU A 605 49.40 -6.06 -19.56
N VAL A 606 49.67 -5.63 -20.80
CA VAL A 606 48.83 -4.64 -21.50
C VAL A 606 47.44 -5.22 -21.81
N LEU A 607 47.35 -6.50 -22.17
CA LEU A 607 46.08 -7.19 -22.38
C LEU A 607 45.37 -7.47 -21.05
N GLN A 608 46.11 -7.91 -20.02
CA GLN A 608 45.57 -8.18 -18.69
C GLN A 608 44.97 -6.92 -18.05
N LYS A 609 45.68 -5.79 -18.11
CA LYS A 609 45.21 -4.48 -17.62
C LYS A 609 44.04 -3.94 -18.46
N LEU A 610 44.04 -4.12 -19.79
CA LEU A 610 42.88 -3.80 -20.62
C LEU A 610 41.65 -4.64 -20.22
N LYS A 611 41.81 -5.96 -20.01
CA LYS A 611 40.72 -6.82 -19.52
C LYS A 611 40.22 -6.38 -18.15
N GLY A 612 41.12 -6.04 -17.22
CA GLY A 612 40.77 -5.47 -15.92
C GLY A 612 39.95 -4.18 -16.03
N LEU A 613 40.37 -3.24 -16.88
CA LEU A 613 39.64 -1.99 -17.15
C LEU A 613 38.26 -2.26 -17.78
N CYS A 614 38.18 -3.16 -18.77
CA CYS A 614 36.91 -3.55 -19.39
C CYS A 614 35.97 -4.19 -18.37
N ASN A 615 36.49 -5.05 -17.50
CA ASN A 615 35.71 -5.69 -16.43
C ASN A 615 35.19 -4.67 -15.41
N ARG A 616 36.04 -3.73 -14.93
CA ARG A 616 35.60 -2.64 -14.02
C ARG A 616 34.48 -1.81 -14.65
N ARG A 617 34.63 -1.39 -15.91
CA ARG A 617 33.59 -0.65 -16.65
C ARG A 617 32.30 -1.45 -16.78
N LEU A 618 32.39 -2.77 -16.99
CA LEU A 618 31.23 -3.65 -17.13
C LEU A 618 30.49 -3.86 -15.80
N HIS A 619 31.22 -4.09 -14.71
CA HIS A 619 30.65 -4.16 -13.35
C HIS A 619 29.96 -2.86 -12.95
N GLU A 620 30.58 -1.71 -13.22
CA GLU A 620 29.97 -0.41 -12.90
C GLU A 620 28.77 -0.10 -13.80
N ALA A 621 28.81 -0.48 -15.09
CA ALA A 621 27.67 -0.37 -15.98
C ALA A 621 26.50 -1.27 -15.54
N LYS A 622 26.76 -2.50 -15.08
CA LYS A 622 25.76 -3.38 -14.47
C LYS A 622 25.14 -2.76 -13.22
N ARG A 623 25.97 -2.24 -12.30
CA ARG A 623 25.50 -1.56 -11.08
C ARG A 623 24.56 -0.41 -11.41
N ARG A 624 25.00 0.50 -12.30
CA ARG A 624 24.18 1.65 -12.75
C ARG A 624 22.92 1.23 -13.48
N LEU A 625 22.95 0.16 -14.28
CA LEU A 625 21.74 -0.36 -14.91
C LEU A 625 20.77 -0.93 -13.86
N GLY A 626 21.27 -1.54 -12.79
CA GLY A 626 20.48 -1.93 -11.62
C GLY A 626 19.83 -0.74 -10.92
N GLU A 627 20.59 0.34 -10.66
CA GLU A 627 20.09 1.60 -10.10
C GLU A 627 18.99 2.21 -11.02
N LEU A 628 19.21 2.24 -12.35
CA LEU A 628 18.18 2.67 -13.31
C LEU A 628 16.95 1.75 -13.35
N ARG A 629 17.10 0.46 -13.06
CA ARG A 629 15.97 -0.48 -13.00
C ARG A 629 15.09 -0.23 -11.78
N ILE A 630 15.68 0.17 -10.65
CA ILE A 630 14.94 0.61 -9.46
C ILE A 630 14.15 1.90 -9.75
N LEU A 631 14.76 2.87 -10.46
CA LEU A 631 14.03 4.04 -10.97
C LEU A 631 12.90 3.69 -11.94
N PHE A 632 12.97 2.52 -12.57
CA PHE A 632 11.96 1.98 -13.47
C PHE A 632 11.10 0.91 -12.79
N SER A 633 10.87 0.98 -11.47
CA SER A 633 10.08 -0.06 -10.80
C SER A 633 8.67 -0.20 -11.39
N GLY A 634 8.15 -1.43 -11.37
CA GLY A 634 6.80 -1.72 -11.84
C GLY A 634 5.71 -1.08 -10.97
N HIS A 635 6.07 -0.74 -9.72
CA HIS A 635 5.16 -0.44 -8.63
C HIS A 635 5.16 1.04 -8.23
N VAL A 636 6.15 1.85 -8.63
CA VAL A 636 6.24 3.29 -8.32
C VAL A 636 6.27 4.13 -9.61
N PHE A 637 5.72 5.34 -9.55
CA PHE A 637 5.97 6.42 -10.50
C PHE A 637 6.28 7.73 -9.75
N TYR A 638 6.89 8.67 -10.46
CA TYR A 638 7.32 9.95 -9.90
C TYR A 638 6.35 11.06 -10.28
N ASP A 639 5.82 11.73 -9.27
CA ASP A 639 4.80 12.75 -9.43
C ASP A 639 5.32 14.11 -8.94
N LYS A 640 5.14 15.14 -9.76
CA LYS A 640 5.78 16.45 -9.53
C LYS A 640 4.99 17.24 -8.48
N VAL A 641 5.63 17.64 -7.39
CA VAL A 641 5.08 18.57 -6.40
C VAL A 641 4.79 19.91 -7.07
N THR A 642 3.60 20.46 -6.86
CA THR A 642 3.15 21.75 -7.40
C THR A 642 2.90 22.77 -6.31
N LYS A 643 2.33 22.33 -5.18
CA LYS A 643 1.98 23.18 -4.04
C LYS A 643 2.40 22.50 -2.74
N ILE A 644 2.89 23.31 -1.81
CA ILE A 644 3.23 22.95 -0.43
C ILE A 644 2.54 24.02 0.41
N GLU A 645 1.77 23.62 1.42
CA GLU A 645 1.00 24.53 2.28
C GLU A 645 1.22 24.14 3.74
N GLU A 646 1.56 25.12 4.57
CA GLU A 646 1.54 24.97 6.03
C GLU A 646 0.10 25.15 6.54
N ILE A 647 -0.34 24.26 7.42
CA ILE A 647 -1.66 24.30 8.05
C ILE A 647 -1.53 24.14 9.57
N SER A 648 -2.29 24.91 10.34
CA SER A 648 -2.40 24.70 11.79
C SER A 648 -3.24 23.46 12.06
N TYR A 649 -2.74 22.55 12.90
CA TYR A 649 -3.38 21.29 13.26
C TYR A 649 -3.44 21.11 14.78
N ASN A 650 -4.59 20.62 15.26
CA ASN A 650 -4.90 20.41 16.69
C ASN A 650 -5.88 19.23 16.82
N ASP A 651 -5.39 18.03 16.52
CA ASP A 651 -6.07 16.75 16.66
C ASP A 651 -4.97 15.68 16.83
N HIS A 652 -5.31 14.39 16.90
CA HIS A 652 -4.29 13.35 16.89
C HIS A 652 -3.68 13.20 15.49
N VAL A 653 -2.49 12.63 15.44
CA VAL A 653 -1.83 12.14 14.23
C VAL A 653 -1.62 10.64 14.36
N VAL A 654 -1.49 9.97 13.22
CA VAL A 654 -1.30 8.52 13.13
C VAL A 654 -0.01 8.21 12.38
N ASP A 655 0.72 7.19 12.83
CA ASP A 655 1.80 6.56 12.08
C ASP A 655 1.61 5.04 12.06
N LEU A 656 2.16 4.37 11.04
CA LEU A 656 2.21 2.91 10.96
C LEU A 656 3.63 2.41 11.20
N ALA A 657 3.84 1.73 12.32
CA ALA A 657 5.09 1.01 12.52
C ALA A 657 5.12 -0.24 11.63
N VAL A 658 6.05 -0.25 10.67
CA VAL A 658 6.24 -1.31 9.67
C VAL A 658 7.62 -1.95 9.84
N PRO A 659 7.73 -3.08 10.57
CA PRO A 659 9.00 -3.73 10.81
C PRO A 659 9.72 -4.10 9.51
N TYR A 660 11.06 -4.05 9.55
CA TYR A 660 12.01 -4.34 8.47
C TYR A 660 12.02 -3.35 7.29
N TYR A 661 10.86 -2.90 6.82
CA TYR A 661 10.74 -2.05 5.62
C TYR A 661 10.68 -0.55 5.93
N ASN A 662 10.23 -0.16 7.13
CA ASN A 662 10.17 1.23 7.59
C ASN A 662 9.46 2.20 6.63
N ASN A 663 8.51 1.73 5.82
CA ASN A 663 7.71 2.56 4.91
C ASN A 663 6.32 1.96 4.69
N PHE A 664 5.36 2.79 4.27
CA PHE A 664 3.98 2.38 3.97
C PHE A 664 3.34 3.28 2.90
N ILE A 665 2.18 2.86 2.38
CA ILE A 665 1.39 3.66 1.44
C ILE A 665 0.33 4.48 2.18
N SER A 666 0.35 5.80 1.95
CA SER A 666 -0.54 6.78 2.58
C SER A 666 -1.11 7.80 1.56
N GLY A 667 -2.01 8.67 2.01
CA GLY A 667 -2.46 9.85 1.27
C GLY A 667 -3.40 9.58 0.09
N PHE A 668 -3.94 10.67 -0.45
CA PHE A 668 -4.85 10.64 -1.59
C PHE A 668 -4.07 10.34 -2.88
N GLY A 669 -4.38 9.20 -3.48
CA GLY A 669 -3.75 8.60 -4.65
C GLY A 669 -2.48 7.78 -4.40
N GLY A 670 -2.15 7.48 -3.13
CA GLY A 670 -1.14 6.49 -2.73
C GLY A 670 0.31 6.97 -2.85
N ILE A 671 0.72 7.85 -1.95
CA ILE A 671 2.11 8.33 -1.80
C ILE A 671 2.89 7.36 -0.90
N VAL A 672 4.21 7.28 -1.08
CA VAL A 672 5.11 6.47 -0.25
C VAL A 672 5.57 7.29 0.96
N SER A 673 5.22 6.83 2.16
CA SER A 673 5.59 7.42 3.46
C SER A 673 6.68 6.60 4.17
N HIS A 674 7.53 7.26 4.96
CA HIS A 674 8.53 6.60 5.82
C HIS A 674 8.05 6.53 7.29
N ASN A 675 8.52 5.53 8.02
CA ASN A 675 8.23 5.24 9.44
C ASN A 675 9.52 5.29 10.30
N THR A 676 9.44 5.52 11.62
CA THR A 676 10.60 5.49 12.55
C THR A 676 10.56 4.20 13.39
N THR A 677 11.57 3.31 13.31
CA THR A 677 11.62 2.09 14.16
C THR A 677 12.99 1.40 14.34
N LEU A 678 14.18 1.99 14.12
CA LEU A 678 15.43 1.18 14.16
C LEU A 678 15.76 0.56 15.54
N THR A 679 15.83 1.35 16.61
CA THR A 679 16.15 0.82 17.96
C THR A 679 14.98 0.02 18.52
N GLU A 680 13.74 0.49 18.31
CA GLU A 680 12.53 -0.21 18.70
C GLU A 680 12.40 -1.59 18.03
N ALA A 681 12.70 -1.73 16.74
CA ALA A 681 12.65 -3.02 16.04
C ALA A 681 13.73 -4.03 16.50
N LEU A 682 14.81 -3.55 17.16
CA LEU A 682 15.88 -4.39 17.68
C LEU A 682 15.72 -4.74 19.16
N SER A 683 15.14 -3.86 19.97
CA SER A 683 15.00 -4.03 21.42
C SER A 683 13.56 -4.27 21.90
N GLY A 684 12.56 -3.78 21.18
CA GLY A 684 11.19 -3.62 21.69
C GLY A 684 11.04 -2.51 22.73
N VAL A 685 12.07 -1.67 22.93
CA VAL A 685 12.12 -0.58 23.89
C VAL A 685 12.34 0.73 23.15
N TRP A 686 11.38 1.64 23.32
CA TRP A 686 11.46 3.03 22.85
C TRP A 686 12.28 3.87 23.84
N THR A 687 13.24 4.66 23.32
CA THR A 687 14.33 5.28 24.10
C THR A 687 14.08 6.70 24.58
N ASP A 688 13.27 7.50 23.88
CA ASP A 688 12.98 8.90 24.27
C ASP A 688 11.73 8.98 25.16
N VAL A 689 11.94 9.41 26.41
CA VAL A 689 10.95 9.33 27.49
C VAL A 689 10.56 10.72 28.02
N HIS A 690 11.25 11.79 27.62
CA HIS A 690 10.97 13.15 28.08
C HIS A 690 10.15 13.99 27.09
N SER A 691 9.23 14.78 27.65
CA SER A 691 8.32 15.65 26.92
C SER A 691 9.00 16.76 26.09
N GLU A 692 10.25 17.12 26.39
CA GLU A 692 11.04 18.07 25.58
C GLU A 692 11.72 17.40 24.38
N GLU A 693 12.06 16.11 24.47
CA GLU A 693 12.70 15.32 23.40
C GLU A 693 11.71 15.12 22.25
N ILE A 694 10.53 14.61 22.62
CA ILE A 694 9.38 14.39 21.75
C ILE A 694 8.95 15.71 21.07
N ARG A 695 9.03 16.84 21.79
CA ARG A 695 8.60 18.16 21.29
C ARG A 695 9.62 18.81 20.35
N ARG A 696 10.92 18.53 20.50
CA ARG A 696 11.99 19.12 19.66
C ARG A 696 12.48 18.18 18.56
N GLY A 697 12.14 16.90 18.61
CA GLY A 697 12.58 15.90 17.64
C GLY A 697 14.06 15.54 17.75
N ILE A 698 14.67 15.80 18.91
CA ILE A 698 16.07 15.48 19.24
C ILE A 698 16.10 14.82 20.61
N THR A 699 16.93 13.78 20.75
CA THR A 699 17.25 13.14 22.03
C THR A 699 18.02 14.12 22.92
N ILE A 700 17.61 14.29 24.18
CA ILE A 700 18.18 15.29 25.12
C ILE A 700 18.88 14.60 26.30
N ARG A 701 18.36 13.47 26.76
CA ARG A 701 18.95 12.57 27.76
C ARG A 701 19.31 11.24 27.12
N LEU A 702 20.14 10.44 27.81
CA LEU A 702 20.51 9.11 27.35
C LEU A 702 19.32 8.15 27.48
N GLY A 703 18.82 7.64 26.36
CA GLY A 703 17.79 6.61 26.31
C GLY A 703 18.40 5.22 26.35
N TYR A 704 17.85 4.31 27.17
CA TYR A 704 18.41 2.96 27.37
C TYR A 704 17.45 1.88 26.89
N ALA A 705 17.95 0.93 26.09
CA ALA A 705 17.17 -0.17 25.53
C ALA A 705 18.00 -1.46 25.41
N ASP A 706 17.71 -2.50 26.20
CA ASP A 706 18.43 -3.78 26.12
C ASP A 706 17.80 -4.77 25.13
N THR A 707 18.62 -5.60 24.50
CA THR A 707 18.17 -6.73 23.70
C THR A 707 19.07 -7.95 23.87
N SER A 708 18.49 -9.14 23.72
CA SER A 708 19.24 -10.40 23.77
C SER A 708 19.29 -11.02 22.37
N PHE A 709 20.47 -11.02 21.76
CA PHE A 709 20.70 -11.67 20.48
C PHE A 709 20.90 -13.17 20.67
N MET A 710 20.08 -13.93 19.98
CA MET A 710 20.10 -15.38 19.89
C MET A 710 20.72 -15.81 18.54
N ARG A 711 21.38 -16.96 18.49
CA ARG A 711 21.89 -17.60 17.27
C ARG A 711 21.09 -18.86 17.00
N CYS A 712 20.67 -19.07 15.75
CA CYS A 712 20.13 -20.34 15.32
C CYS A 712 21.29 -21.29 15.00
N PRO A 713 21.38 -22.48 15.64
CA PRO A 713 22.45 -23.44 15.35
C PRO A 713 22.32 -24.03 13.93
N GLU A 714 21.09 -24.27 13.43
CA GLU A 714 20.87 -24.89 12.13
C GLU A 714 21.20 -24.00 10.93
N CYS A 715 20.69 -22.77 10.90
CA CYS A 715 20.89 -21.86 9.76
C CYS A 715 21.98 -20.81 9.98
N GLY A 716 22.65 -20.81 11.14
CA GLY A 716 23.72 -19.88 11.52
C GLY A 716 23.29 -18.42 11.74
N ARG A 717 22.06 -18.04 11.38
CA ARG A 717 21.53 -16.67 11.45
C ARG A 717 21.26 -16.25 12.90
N ARG A 718 21.32 -14.93 13.15
CA ARG A 718 20.98 -14.33 14.45
C ARG A 718 19.57 -13.75 14.44
N SER A 719 18.90 -13.74 15.60
CA SER A 719 17.54 -13.25 15.84
C SER A 719 17.40 -12.81 17.30
N THR A 720 16.40 -12.02 17.64
CA THR A 720 16.05 -11.66 19.04
C THR A 720 15.02 -12.62 19.66
N LYS A 721 14.50 -13.59 18.88
CA LYS A 721 13.42 -14.50 19.29
C LYS A 721 13.94 -15.90 19.61
N LYS A 722 13.39 -16.54 20.66
CA LYS A 722 13.74 -17.91 21.13
C LYS A 722 13.51 -19.04 20.11
N LYS A 723 12.71 -18.79 19.07
CA LYS A 723 12.54 -19.66 17.89
C LYS A 723 12.96 -18.89 16.65
N CYS A 724 13.68 -19.55 15.76
CA CYS A 724 14.22 -18.94 14.56
C CYS A 724 13.07 -18.59 13.59
N PRO A 725 12.89 -17.31 13.20
CA PRO A 725 11.83 -16.93 12.28
C PRO A 725 12.04 -17.42 10.84
N TYR A 726 13.19 -18.02 10.53
CA TYR A 726 13.53 -18.51 9.18
C TYR A 726 13.39 -20.03 9.01
N CYS A 727 13.62 -20.83 10.05
CA CYS A 727 13.54 -22.30 9.99
C CYS A 727 12.75 -22.95 11.15
N GLY A 728 12.20 -22.17 12.09
CA GLY A 728 11.39 -22.67 13.20
C GLY A 728 12.17 -23.28 14.39
N ALA A 729 13.41 -23.71 14.18
CA ALA A 729 14.28 -24.30 15.21
C ALA A 729 14.50 -23.38 16.43
N SER A 730 14.75 -23.99 17.60
CA SER A 730 15.12 -23.25 18.81
C SER A 730 16.47 -22.53 18.63
N THR A 731 16.56 -21.31 19.16
CA THR A 731 17.78 -20.50 19.09
C THR A 731 18.49 -20.48 20.44
N GLU A 732 19.82 -20.53 20.41
CA GLU A 732 20.69 -20.44 21.57
C GLU A 732 21.03 -18.98 21.88
N PHE A 733 21.25 -18.64 23.15
CA PHE A 733 21.66 -17.29 23.53
C PHE A 733 23.09 -17.01 23.04
N SER A 734 23.30 -15.87 22.37
CA SER A 734 24.61 -15.51 21.81
C SER A 734 25.27 -14.32 22.52
N ARG A 735 24.51 -13.28 22.87
CA ARG A 735 24.97 -12.12 23.66
C ARG A 735 23.81 -11.21 24.05
N ARG A 736 23.95 -10.47 25.15
CA ARG A 736 23.10 -9.33 25.47
C ARG A 736 23.80 -8.05 25.04
N VAL A 737 23.05 -7.12 24.45
CA VAL A 737 23.54 -5.81 24.00
C VAL A 737 22.60 -4.76 24.55
N SER A 738 23.15 -3.76 25.24
CA SER A 738 22.40 -2.59 25.69
C SER A 738 22.63 -1.45 24.71
N PHE A 739 21.58 -0.96 24.08
CA PHE A 739 21.64 0.24 23.27
C PHE A 739 21.51 1.48 24.14
N VAL A 740 22.38 2.45 23.88
CA VAL A 740 22.30 3.80 24.46
C VAL A 740 22.07 4.77 23.31
N ASP A 741 20.93 5.43 23.34
CA ASP A 741 20.57 6.49 22.42
C ASP A 741 21.07 7.82 22.98
N ALA A 742 21.84 8.58 22.19
CA ALA A 742 22.62 9.70 22.68
C ALA A 742 22.47 10.95 21.78
N PRO A 743 22.45 12.16 22.37
CA PRO A 743 22.28 13.39 21.61
C PRO A 743 23.39 13.64 20.57
N GLY A 744 23.00 13.97 19.34
CA GLY A 744 23.91 14.30 18.23
C GLY A 744 24.08 15.80 17.93
N HIS A 745 23.59 16.70 18.80
CA HIS A 745 23.67 18.15 18.61
C HIS A 745 24.79 18.76 19.47
N GLU A 746 25.52 19.72 18.90
CA GLU A 746 26.64 20.47 19.50
C GLU A 746 26.41 20.92 20.97
N MET A 747 25.19 21.36 21.32
CA MET A 747 24.83 21.78 22.69
C MET A 747 24.73 20.66 23.73
N LEU A 748 24.81 19.38 23.31
CA LEU A 748 24.57 18.20 24.16
C LEU A 748 25.73 17.18 24.12
N MET A 749 26.87 17.55 23.51
CA MET A 749 28.05 16.69 23.41
C MET A 749 28.57 16.21 24.78
N ALA A 750 28.47 17.02 25.83
CA ALA A 750 28.90 16.64 27.19
C ALA A 750 28.18 15.37 27.70
N THR A 751 26.89 15.21 27.34
CA THR A 751 26.08 14.04 27.69
C THR A 751 26.48 12.80 26.86
N MET A 752 26.82 12.99 25.58
CA MET A 752 27.34 11.94 24.71
C MET A 752 28.72 11.44 25.17
N ILE A 753 29.65 12.36 25.47
CA ILE A 753 30.98 12.05 26.02
C ILE A 753 30.88 11.28 27.34
N SER A 754 29.97 11.69 28.24
CA SER A 754 29.72 10.99 29.51
C SER A 754 29.24 9.54 29.31
N GLY A 755 28.49 9.26 28.23
CA GLY A 755 28.06 7.91 27.87
C GLY A 755 29.13 7.09 27.14
N ALA A 756 29.95 7.75 26.31
CA ALA A 756 31.04 7.13 25.56
C ALA A 756 32.19 6.65 26.48
N ALA A 757 32.48 7.38 27.56
CA ALA A 757 33.53 7.06 28.53
C ALA A 757 33.37 5.70 29.26
N ILE A 758 32.21 5.04 29.11
CA ILE A 758 31.88 3.74 29.73
C ILE A 758 32.03 2.59 28.71
N MET A 759 32.41 2.86 27.45
CA MET A 759 32.45 1.86 26.38
C MET A 759 33.86 1.38 26.05
N ASP A 760 34.06 0.05 26.00
CA ASP A 760 35.35 -0.58 25.67
C ASP A 760 35.76 -0.46 24.18
N GLY A 761 34.94 0.17 23.34
CA GLY A 761 35.24 0.39 21.93
C GLY A 761 34.12 1.04 21.14
N ALA A 762 34.49 1.73 20.06
CA ALA A 762 33.57 2.47 19.20
C ALA A 762 33.63 1.99 17.73
N MET A 763 32.50 2.10 17.02
CA MET A 763 32.39 1.80 15.60
C MET A 763 31.86 3.03 14.85
N LEU A 764 32.78 3.86 14.37
CA LEU A 764 32.44 5.06 13.59
C LEU A 764 32.05 4.68 12.16
N VAL A 765 30.75 4.78 11.85
CA VAL A 765 30.21 4.50 10.51
C VAL A 765 30.11 5.79 9.70
N ILE A 766 30.81 5.85 8.58
CA ILE A 766 30.90 7.04 7.73
C ILE A 766 30.42 6.70 6.31
N ALA A 767 29.64 7.61 5.71
CA ALA A 767 29.19 7.46 4.33
C ALA A 767 30.39 7.48 3.36
N ALA A 768 30.68 6.33 2.74
CA ALA A 768 31.81 6.17 1.80
C ALA A 768 31.70 7.01 0.50
N ASN A 769 30.61 7.76 0.33
CA ASN A 769 30.32 8.64 -0.79
C ASN A 769 30.42 10.14 -0.45
N GLU A 770 30.90 10.50 0.75
CA GLU A 770 30.99 11.89 1.22
C GLU A 770 32.43 12.27 1.61
N PRO A 771 32.80 13.57 1.56
CA PRO A 771 34.09 14.02 2.07
C PRO A 771 34.20 13.73 3.57
N CYS A 772 35.30 13.14 4.01
CA CYS A 772 35.53 12.77 5.41
C CYS A 772 36.77 13.48 5.96
N PRO A 773 36.74 14.03 7.18
CA PRO A 773 35.59 14.09 8.10
C PRO A 773 34.61 15.23 7.75
N GLN A 774 33.30 15.00 7.93
CA GLN A 774 32.31 16.07 8.08
C GLN A 774 32.44 16.71 9.50
N PRO A 775 31.85 17.89 9.78
CA PRO A 775 31.96 18.54 11.09
C PRO A 775 31.62 17.62 12.28
N GLN A 776 30.44 17.01 12.29
CA GLN A 776 30.06 16.01 13.30
C GLN A 776 30.97 14.78 13.31
N THR A 777 31.50 14.34 12.16
CA THR A 777 32.47 13.22 12.13
C THR A 777 33.77 13.60 12.84
N LYS A 778 34.22 14.86 12.70
CA LYS A 778 35.41 15.38 13.36
C LYS A 778 35.17 15.52 14.87
N GLU A 779 34.01 16.02 15.28
CA GLU A 779 33.58 16.10 16.68
C GLU A 779 33.48 14.72 17.33
N HIS A 780 32.90 13.73 16.64
CA HIS A 780 32.82 12.35 17.12
C HIS A 780 34.20 11.66 17.17
N LEU A 781 35.13 11.98 16.26
CA LEU A 781 36.53 11.55 16.36
C LEU A 781 37.22 12.16 17.59
N MET A 782 37.06 13.47 17.81
CA MET A 782 37.61 14.18 18.97
C MET A 782 36.97 13.80 20.31
N ALA A 783 35.87 13.04 20.30
CA ALA A 783 35.25 12.44 21.49
C ALA A 783 35.70 10.98 21.74
N LEU A 784 36.54 10.42 20.86
CA LEU A 784 37.11 9.07 20.96
C LEU A 784 38.62 9.08 21.23
N ASP A 785 39.30 10.21 20.99
CA ASP A 785 40.67 10.53 21.43
C ASP A 785 40.68 11.03 22.90
#